data_AF-A0A5J5JS64-F1
#
_entry.id   AF-A0A5J5JS64-F1
#
_cell.length_a   1.000
_cell.length_b   1.000
_cell.length_c   1.000
_cell.angle_alpha   90.00
_cell.angle_beta   90.00
_cell.angle_gamma   90.00
#
_symmetry.space_group_name_H-M   'P 1'
#
loop_
_entity.id
_entity.type
_entity.pdbx_description
1 polymer ?
#
loop_
_entity_poly.entity_id
_entity_poly.type
_entity_poly.pdbx_seq_one_letter_code
_entity_poly.pdbx_strand_id
1 'polypeptide(L)'
;MTTIYVFPGHGSQHVGIGSGLFSRFPELVAEADSILGYSIEELCLGGPTDRLADNRFAQPAVYTVSALEYLERVERPGGRPDIVAGHSLGEYTALFAAGAMDFGTGLRVVARRAQLMNNRPTGSMVSVIGIAPERIRARLDEAGLNEVTFACLNSPEQTALSGPEESIRAAAELLRPDATAVFWVSPTTAPHSPCMAEAAEELGEFLRSVDFRGPEIPVVANVTARPYQTGELPSLLVRQLVEPVRWVDTVRYLEGLERPHYEEIGPGAVLTGLIEATRAAPPDRPAGEDSREDLLATAADLVREAIARKAPRLGGAMPPTTLLIDLGLSSAEMINILVELEGSLGPLPVTLFFEQPDLAGIARYLADEHRPALAGLAAGKARPRPPRDQAVKEAPSITPPARRAPAAPAALPENAIAVVGMAGRFPGAADVHALWDLLAAGRSAVRELSDERWEHRRYISAGEGQSGTTYSRWAALLSDVDRFDSFFFRISPGEAEQMDPQQRIFLETVYEALQDGGHTRQSIGRDVGVYVGAMNSDYGVLSAQGALAGACPFPYAGNYQIANRVSYFLDLHGPSLTVDTACSSSLVAVHLACEALLAGSISTAIVGGVNVLAHPARHIQYATMETLSRTGRCSTFGRDADGIVLGEGVAAFILKPLERAVADGDPVHGVIRGSWTGAEGRTNGFTVPSPEAQSAVVARAIERAGVPAATIGYVEAHGTGTPLGDPIEIRGLSRALGPLDSGARAVGSVKPNIGHLEAAAGAAGLVKVMLQFRHKQLATSLYADPANPFIDFAGGSFYVPDRLAEWPRVAPDIPRRAGISSFGLGGVNAHVVVEEFAEPPVEPRRHSTAGAQLFLLSARTPQALREYAARLGKWLAAERRELRDVAETLRTGREEFAERAAFVARSHRELAHALELVAGGGSADAAGVYTGTAGGGAEQATGNEPLAELARRWCRGADLSRYEPPPGQRGRRVPLPTYPFADARHWVEIPGVFHYDSAVAAGRAAAGRDDDREPARLADRLADYLRGTAAAVIKARPDELAGNVDMNEYGFDSVLLARLSGEINQGLGLALTMTVLYEHRTLSALAAYLLTEHRHAVAVALPDIAGRPSRTEDESRE
;
A
#
# COMPACT_ATOMS: atom_id res chain seq x y z
N MET A 1 -14.99 19.96 -39.76
CA MET A 1 -14.97 19.34 -38.41
C MET A 1 -15.96 20.12 -37.62
N THR A 2 -17.08 19.47 -37.30
CA THR A 2 -18.21 20.08 -36.60
C THR A 2 -18.11 19.70 -35.13
N THR A 3 -17.99 20.70 -34.26
CA THR A 3 -17.90 20.53 -32.80
C THR A 3 -19.30 20.41 -32.21
N ILE A 4 -19.52 19.33 -31.46
CA ILE A 4 -20.83 18.93 -30.95
C ILE A 4 -20.74 18.81 -29.44
N TYR A 5 -21.47 19.65 -28.70
CA TYR A 5 -21.56 19.47 -27.25
C TYR A 5 -22.78 18.64 -26.90
N VAL A 6 -22.55 17.57 -26.14
CA VAL A 6 -23.60 16.68 -25.65
C VAL A 6 -23.74 16.79 -24.14
N PHE A 7 -24.98 16.92 -23.66
CA PHE A 7 -25.28 17.12 -22.24
C PHE A 7 -25.97 15.89 -21.65
N PRO A 8 -25.43 15.28 -20.58
CA PRO A 8 -26.00 14.06 -20.00
C PRO A 8 -27.33 14.32 -19.30
N GLY A 9 -28.14 13.27 -19.24
CA GLY A 9 -29.45 13.28 -18.60
C GLY A 9 -29.41 12.94 -17.11
N HIS A 10 -30.60 12.78 -16.55
CA HIS A 10 -30.80 12.24 -15.20
C HIS A 10 -30.23 10.81 -15.09
N GLY A 11 -29.56 10.49 -13.98
CA GLY A 11 -28.83 9.23 -13.77
C GLY A 11 -27.30 9.38 -13.81
N SER A 12 -26.79 10.56 -14.17
CA SER A 12 -25.37 10.90 -14.21
C SER A 12 -24.81 11.45 -12.89
N GLN A 13 -25.69 11.81 -11.95
CA GLN A 13 -25.31 12.39 -10.65
C GLN A 13 -24.55 11.40 -9.76
N HIS A 14 -23.56 11.91 -9.04
CA HIS A 14 -22.84 11.21 -7.97
C HIS A 14 -22.37 12.22 -6.92
N VAL A 15 -22.04 11.76 -5.72
CA VAL A 15 -21.47 12.65 -4.69
C VAL A 15 -20.10 13.15 -5.18
N GLY A 16 -19.86 14.44 -5.06
CA GLY A 16 -18.66 15.12 -5.56
C GLY A 16 -18.81 15.78 -6.93
N ILE A 17 -19.98 15.68 -7.59
CA ILE A 17 -20.22 16.40 -8.85
C ILE A 17 -20.03 17.91 -8.67
N GLY A 18 -19.42 18.57 -9.65
CA GLY A 18 -19.19 20.02 -9.57
C GLY A 18 -18.05 20.46 -8.63
N SER A 19 -17.25 19.54 -8.10
CA SER A 19 -16.09 19.89 -7.25
C SER A 19 -15.13 20.85 -7.97
N GLY A 20 -14.84 21.99 -7.34
CA GLY A 20 -14.01 23.06 -7.91
C GLY A 20 -14.73 23.97 -8.92
N LEU A 21 -15.90 23.57 -9.45
CA LEU A 21 -16.72 24.40 -10.34
C LEU A 21 -17.53 25.44 -9.56
N PHE A 22 -18.15 25.07 -8.44
CA PHE A 22 -19.02 25.98 -7.66
C PHE A 22 -18.29 27.25 -7.22
N SER A 23 -17.06 27.13 -6.73
CA SER A 23 -16.22 28.27 -6.31
C SER A 23 -15.86 29.24 -7.45
N ARG A 24 -15.94 28.80 -8.70
CA ARG A 24 -15.64 29.64 -9.88
C ARG A 24 -16.84 30.47 -10.35
N PHE A 25 -18.06 30.06 -10.00
CA PHE A 25 -19.28 30.73 -10.39
C PHE A 25 -20.18 31.08 -9.19
N PRO A 26 -19.65 31.79 -8.16
CA PRO A 26 -20.36 32.01 -6.90
C PRO A 26 -21.69 32.75 -7.06
N GLU A 27 -21.81 33.63 -8.05
CA GLU A 27 -23.06 34.36 -8.33
C GLU A 27 -24.16 33.43 -8.85
N LEU A 28 -23.83 32.50 -9.74
CA LEU A 28 -24.78 31.51 -10.27
C LEU A 28 -25.13 30.45 -9.23
N VAL A 29 -24.19 30.08 -8.36
CA VAL A 29 -24.46 29.23 -7.21
C VAL A 29 -25.44 29.91 -6.25
N ALA A 30 -25.23 31.19 -5.94
CA ALA A 30 -26.15 31.96 -5.11
C ALA A 30 -27.54 32.11 -5.76
N GLU A 31 -27.60 32.34 -7.07
CA GLU A 31 -28.86 32.35 -7.82
C GLU A 31 -29.56 30.98 -7.74
N ALA A 32 -28.82 29.89 -7.93
CA ALA A 32 -29.35 28.54 -7.84
C ALA A 32 -29.92 28.25 -6.44
N ASP A 33 -29.18 28.58 -5.39
CA ASP A 33 -29.61 28.42 -4.00
C ASP A 33 -30.88 29.22 -3.71
N SER A 34 -30.96 30.45 -4.24
CA SER A 34 -32.16 31.29 -4.11
C SER A 34 -33.38 30.73 -4.84
N ILE A 35 -33.19 30.08 -5.99
CA ILE A 35 -34.27 29.46 -6.77
C ILE A 35 -34.75 28.17 -6.10
N LEU A 36 -33.82 27.37 -5.59
CA LEU A 36 -34.09 26.03 -5.08
C LEU A 36 -34.48 26.02 -3.59
N GLY A 37 -34.07 27.04 -2.83
CA GLY A 37 -34.30 27.14 -1.39
C GLY A 37 -33.42 26.23 -0.54
N TYR A 38 -32.34 25.69 -1.12
CA TYR A 38 -31.32 24.88 -0.44
C TYR A 38 -29.97 25.06 -1.16
N SER A 39 -28.87 24.76 -0.47
CA SER A 39 -27.54 24.86 -1.09
C SER A 39 -27.31 23.75 -2.12
N ILE A 40 -27.09 24.14 -3.37
CA ILE A 40 -26.78 23.23 -4.48
C ILE A 40 -25.37 22.65 -4.33
N GLU A 41 -24.43 23.44 -3.80
CA GLU A 41 -23.05 23.01 -3.53
C GLU A 41 -23.03 21.95 -2.43
N GLU A 42 -23.71 22.19 -1.29
CA GLU A 42 -23.80 21.17 -0.22
C GLU A 42 -24.46 19.89 -0.72
N LEU A 43 -25.55 20.00 -1.49
CA LEU A 43 -26.24 18.83 -2.07
C LEU A 43 -25.30 17.99 -2.95
N CYS A 44 -24.41 18.64 -3.70
CA CYS A 44 -23.52 17.96 -4.64
C CYS A 44 -22.22 17.45 -4.00
N LEU A 45 -21.64 18.16 -3.01
CA LEU A 45 -20.30 17.89 -2.50
C LEU A 45 -20.23 17.09 -1.19
N GLY A 46 -21.31 16.95 -0.42
CA GLY A 46 -21.23 16.20 0.83
C GLY A 46 -22.37 16.33 1.84
N GLY A 47 -23.53 16.83 1.42
CA GLY A 47 -24.75 16.83 2.23
C GLY A 47 -25.30 15.41 2.49
N PRO A 48 -26.36 15.26 3.31
CA PRO A 48 -26.94 13.97 3.67
C PRO A 48 -27.24 13.12 2.42
N THR A 49 -26.61 11.94 2.34
CA THR A 49 -26.50 11.07 1.15
C THR A 49 -27.82 10.68 0.48
N ASP A 50 -28.95 10.81 1.18
CA ASP A 50 -30.25 10.35 0.69
C ASP A 50 -30.94 11.34 -0.25
N ARG A 51 -30.55 12.63 -0.26
CA ARG A 51 -31.27 13.66 -1.06
C ARG A 51 -30.88 13.70 -2.53
N LEU A 52 -29.59 13.51 -2.86
CA LEU A 52 -29.11 13.57 -4.25
C LEU A 52 -29.64 12.39 -5.11
N ALA A 53 -30.02 11.29 -4.47
CA ALA A 53 -30.65 10.14 -5.14
C ALA A 53 -32.12 10.40 -5.53
N ASP A 54 -32.78 11.38 -4.92
CA ASP A 54 -34.17 11.73 -5.21
C ASP A 54 -34.26 12.64 -6.44
N ASN A 55 -35.10 12.24 -7.40
CA ASN A 55 -35.28 12.91 -8.69
C ASN A 55 -35.60 14.40 -8.58
N ARG A 56 -36.24 14.84 -7.48
CA ARG A 56 -36.57 16.25 -7.21
C ARG A 56 -35.32 17.12 -7.04
N PHE A 57 -34.24 16.54 -6.54
CA PHE A 57 -32.97 17.20 -6.25
C PHE A 57 -31.91 16.86 -7.31
N ALA A 58 -31.92 15.63 -7.82
CA ALA A 58 -30.98 15.17 -8.84
C ALA A 58 -31.07 15.98 -10.15
N GLN A 59 -32.27 16.33 -10.61
CA GLN A 59 -32.42 17.05 -11.88
C GLN A 59 -31.86 18.49 -11.81
N PRO A 60 -32.20 19.31 -10.80
CA PRO A 60 -31.55 20.62 -10.61
C PRO A 60 -30.03 20.53 -10.46
N ALA A 61 -29.51 19.52 -9.77
CA ALA A 61 -28.07 19.33 -9.57
C ALA A 61 -27.34 19.06 -10.90
N VAL A 62 -27.82 18.10 -11.70
CA VAL A 62 -27.23 17.79 -13.01
C VAL A 62 -27.31 18.99 -13.94
N TYR A 63 -28.44 19.69 -14.01
CA TYR A 63 -28.55 20.90 -14.83
C TYR A 63 -27.54 21.98 -14.42
N THR A 64 -27.41 22.23 -13.12
CA THR A 64 -26.52 23.26 -12.59
C THR A 64 -25.07 22.95 -12.91
N VAL A 65 -24.61 21.74 -12.61
CA VAL A 65 -23.21 21.33 -12.87
C VAL A 65 -22.89 21.39 -14.36
N SER A 66 -23.75 20.84 -15.22
CA SER A 66 -23.54 20.86 -16.68
C SER A 66 -23.57 22.28 -17.26
N ALA A 67 -24.38 23.18 -16.70
CA ALA A 67 -24.41 24.58 -17.11
C ALA A 67 -23.13 25.34 -16.69
N LEU A 68 -22.63 25.11 -15.48
CA LEU A 68 -21.37 25.72 -15.02
C LEU A 68 -20.17 25.23 -15.82
N GLU A 69 -20.12 23.93 -16.11
CA GLU A 69 -19.05 23.34 -16.93
C GLU A 69 -19.07 23.87 -18.37
N TYR A 70 -20.27 24.05 -18.95
CA TYR A 70 -20.42 24.71 -20.25
C TYR A 70 -19.84 26.13 -20.25
N LEU A 71 -20.17 26.92 -19.24
CA LEU A 71 -19.66 28.29 -19.11
C LEU A 71 -18.13 28.31 -19.00
N GLU A 72 -17.53 27.40 -18.24
CA GLU A 72 -16.07 27.27 -18.17
C GLU A 72 -15.46 26.90 -19.53
N ARG A 73 -16.17 26.06 -20.32
CA ARG A 73 -15.67 25.57 -21.60
C ARG A 73 -15.69 26.64 -22.68
N VAL A 74 -16.76 27.43 -22.77
CA VAL A 74 -16.91 28.47 -23.80
C VAL A 74 -16.03 29.70 -23.59
N GLU A 75 -15.48 29.90 -22.38
CA GLU A 75 -14.46 30.91 -22.11
C GLU A 75 -13.10 30.59 -22.76
N ARG A 76 -12.87 29.34 -23.17
CA ARG A 76 -11.62 28.91 -23.81
C ARG A 76 -11.62 29.28 -25.30
N PRO A 77 -10.47 29.68 -25.88
CA PRO A 77 -10.36 29.94 -27.32
C PRO A 77 -10.80 28.72 -28.14
N GLY A 78 -11.81 28.89 -29.00
CA GLY A 78 -12.38 27.79 -29.80
C GLY A 78 -13.36 26.88 -29.05
N GLY A 79 -13.78 27.23 -27.83
CA GLY A 79 -14.68 26.42 -27.00
C GLY A 79 -16.17 26.54 -27.32
N ARG A 80 -16.57 27.19 -28.41
CA ARG A 80 -17.99 27.30 -28.81
C ARG A 80 -18.37 26.13 -29.74
N PRO A 81 -19.46 25.39 -29.46
CA PRO A 81 -19.91 24.31 -30.33
C PRO A 81 -20.64 24.84 -31.57
N ASP A 82 -20.63 24.05 -32.64
CA ASP A 82 -21.39 24.31 -33.87
C ASP A 82 -22.85 23.84 -33.75
N ILE A 83 -23.09 22.83 -32.90
CA ILE A 83 -24.40 22.23 -32.61
C ILE A 83 -24.39 21.62 -31.22
N VAL A 84 -25.53 21.64 -30.55
CA VAL A 84 -25.69 21.02 -29.23
C VAL A 84 -26.82 20.00 -29.21
N ALA A 85 -26.68 18.98 -28.37
CA ALA A 85 -27.74 18.01 -28.10
C ALA A 85 -27.67 17.60 -26.63
N GLY A 86 -28.78 17.14 -26.05
CA GLY A 86 -28.75 16.63 -24.69
C GLY A 86 -29.72 15.50 -24.53
N HIS A 87 -29.46 14.58 -23.59
CA HIS A 87 -30.30 13.41 -23.37
C HIS A 87 -31.31 13.67 -22.25
N SER A 88 -32.61 13.58 -22.54
CA SER A 88 -33.69 13.83 -21.58
C SER A 88 -33.54 15.18 -20.86
N LEU A 89 -33.11 15.18 -19.60
CA LEU A 89 -32.79 16.38 -18.83
C LEU A 89 -31.71 17.24 -19.50
N GLY A 90 -30.72 16.63 -20.15
CA GLY A 90 -29.64 17.35 -20.82
C GLY A 90 -30.13 18.25 -21.96
N GLU A 91 -31.31 18.00 -22.53
CA GLU A 91 -31.91 18.88 -23.55
C GLU A 91 -32.16 20.30 -23.00
N TYR A 92 -32.48 20.42 -21.71
CA TYR A 92 -32.66 21.71 -21.05
C TYR A 92 -31.33 22.45 -20.90
N THR A 93 -30.24 21.75 -20.58
CA THR A 93 -28.90 22.35 -20.57
C THR A 93 -28.46 22.73 -21.99
N ALA A 94 -28.79 21.93 -23.01
CA ALA A 94 -28.51 22.26 -24.41
C ALA A 94 -29.23 23.54 -24.86
N LEU A 95 -30.50 23.72 -24.46
CA LEU A 95 -31.27 24.94 -24.72
C LEU A 95 -30.68 26.18 -24.01
N PHE A 96 -30.21 26.03 -22.77
CA PHE A 96 -29.45 27.07 -22.07
C PHE A 96 -28.15 27.40 -22.83
N ALA A 97 -27.37 26.39 -23.21
CA ALA A 97 -26.13 26.56 -23.94
C ALA A 97 -26.32 27.28 -25.28
N ALA A 98 -27.43 26.98 -25.96
CA ALA A 98 -27.82 27.65 -27.20
C ALA A 98 -28.43 29.05 -27.02
N GLY A 99 -28.54 29.58 -25.80
CA GLY A 99 -29.09 30.90 -25.54
C GLY A 99 -30.62 31.01 -25.63
N ALA A 100 -31.34 29.88 -25.69
CA ALA A 100 -32.80 29.86 -25.73
C ALA A 100 -33.44 30.26 -24.39
N MET A 101 -32.69 30.16 -23.29
CA MET A 101 -33.06 30.63 -21.96
C MET A 101 -31.79 30.94 -21.14
N ASP A 102 -31.90 31.81 -20.15
CA ASP A 102 -30.82 32.06 -19.19
C ASP A 102 -30.73 30.95 -18.12
N PHE A 103 -29.64 30.98 -17.34
CA PHE A 103 -29.33 29.96 -16.33
C PHE A 103 -30.49 29.76 -15.34
N GLY A 104 -30.96 30.86 -14.72
CA GLY A 104 -32.01 30.82 -13.71
C GLY A 104 -33.38 30.42 -14.26
N THR A 105 -33.71 30.80 -15.50
CA THR A 105 -34.94 30.37 -16.18
C THR A 105 -34.90 28.87 -16.43
N GLY A 106 -33.80 28.34 -16.97
CA GLY A 106 -33.66 26.91 -17.19
C GLY A 106 -33.68 26.10 -15.88
N LEU A 107 -33.07 26.61 -14.81
CA LEU A 107 -33.12 25.97 -13.49
C LEU A 107 -34.55 25.92 -12.94
N ARG A 108 -35.34 27.00 -13.07
CA ARG A 108 -36.77 27.01 -12.67
C ARG A 108 -37.59 26.01 -13.47
N VAL A 109 -37.36 25.92 -14.79
CA VAL A 109 -38.03 24.94 -15.65
C VAL A 109 -37.69 23.52 -15.24
N VAL A 110 -36.41 23.22 -15.02
CA VAL A 110 -35.94 21.90 -14.58
C VAL A 110 -36.49 21.53 -13.20
N ALA A 111 -36.46 22.45 -12.24
CA ALA A 111 -37.02 22.23 -10.91
C ALA A 111 -38.54 21.97 -10.98
N ARG A 112 -39.27 22.73 -11.80
CA ARG A 112 -40.72 22.53 -12.00
C ARG A 112 -41.01 21.19 -12.68
N ARG A 113 -40.25 20.81 -13.71
CA ARG A 113 -40.33 19.49 -14.36
C ARG A 113 -40.13 18.37 -13.35
N ALA A 114 -39.06 18.43 -12.56
CA ALA A 114 -38.75 17.44 -11.55
C ALA A 114 -39.89 17.31 -10.52
N GLN A 115 -40.43 18.43 -10.03
CA GLN A 115 -41.56 18.44 -9.12
C GLN A 115 -42.80 17.77 -9.74
N LEU A 116 -43.16 18.13 -10.96
CA LEU A 116 -44.35 17.62 -11.65
C LEU A 116 -44.27 16.12 -11.93
N MET A 117 -43.08 15.61 -12.27
CA MET A 117 -42.86 14.17 -12.51
C MET A 117 -42.96 13.34 -11.22
N ASN A 118 -42.54 13.88 -10.08
CA ASN A 118 -42.53 13.15 -8.80
C ASN A 118 -43.87 13.18 -8.05
N ASN A 119 -44.80 14.07 -8.43
CA ASN A 119 -46.12 14.18 -7.80
C ASN A 119 -47.19 13.25 -8.42
N ARG A 120 -46.80 12.31 -9.30
CA ARG A 120 -47.73 11.45 -10.06
C ARG A 120 -47.80 10.02 -9.49
N PRO A 121 -48.87 9.26 -9.82
CA PRO A 121 -49.00 7.87 -9.43
C PRO A 121 -47.80 7.02 -9.87
N THR A 122 -47.49 6.00 -9.08
CA THR A 122 -46.33 5.11 -9.23
C THR A 122 -46.36 4.39 -10.57
N GLY A 123 -45.35 4.64 -11.39
CA GLY A 123 -45.00 3.84 -12.55
C GLY A 123 -43.53 3.46 -12.48
N SER A 124 -43.01 2.77 -13.49
CA SER A 124 -41.61 2.36 -13.46
C SER A 124 -40.94 2.43 -14.80
N MET A 125 -39.62 2.37 -14.78
CA MET A 125 -38.79 2.33 -15.98
C MET A 125 -37.72 1.25 -15.86
N VAL A 126 -37.54 0.49 -16.94
CA VAL A 126 -36.53 -0.56 -17.06
C VAL A 126 -35.71 -0.37 -18.33
N SER A 127 -34.39 -0.49 -18.24
CA SER A 127 -33.51 -0.51 -19.41
C SER A 127 -33.39 -1.94 -19.93
N VAL A 128 -33.52 -2.12 -21.25
CA VAL A 128 -33.40 -3.39 -21.96
C VAL A 128 -32.25 -3.27 -22.94
N ILE A 129 -31.28 -4.18 -22.84
CA ILE A 129 -30.05 -4.21 -23.64
C ILE A 129 -29.97 -5.52 -24.43
N GLY A 130 -29.54 -5.44 -25.68
CA GLY A 130 -29.32 -6.60 -26.56
C GLY A 130 -30.55 -7.03 -27.34
N ILE A 131 -31.59 -6.21 -27.41
CA ILE A 131 -32.76 -6.46 -28.27
C ILE A 131 -33.07 -5.20 -29.07
N ALA A 132 -33.23 -5.35 -30.39
CA ALA A 132 -33.67 -4.27 -31.26
C ALA A 132 -35.10 -3.80 -30.88
N PRO A 133 -35.41 -2.49 -30.95
CA PRO A 133 -36.72 -1.93 -30.59
C PRO A 133 -37.90 -2.61 -31.30
N GLU A 134 -37.74 -3.00 -32.56
CA GLU A 134 -38.77 -3.65 -33.37
C GLU A 134 -39.14 -5.02 -32.78
N ARG A 135 -38.14 -5.76 -32.31
CA ARG A 135 -38.33 -7.07 -31.68
C ARG A 135 -38.95 -6.95 -30.29
N ILE A 136 -38.53 -5.94 -29.52
CA ILE A 136 -39.19 -5.61 -28.23
C ILE A 136 -40.67 -5.31 -28.47
N ARG A 137 -40.98 -4.46 -29.45
CA ARG A 137 -42.38 -4.09 -29.75
C ARG A 137 -43.22 -5.30 -30.14
N ALA A 138 -42.73 -6.15 -31.04
CA ALA A 138 -43.43 -7.37 -31.43
C ALA A 138 -43.76 -8.27 -30.23
N ARG A 139 -42.83 -8.43 -29.28
CA ARG A 139 -43.03 -9.25 -28.08
C ARG A 139 -44.04 -8.64 -27.12
N LEU A 140 -44.00 -7.34 -26.91
CA LEU A 140 -44.98 -6.65 -26.06
C LEU A 140 -46.39 -6.76 -26.64
N ASP A 141 -46.53 -6.60 -27.96
CA ASP A 141 -47.82 -6.70 -28.65
C ASP A 141 -48.38 -8.14 -28.57
N GLU A 142 -47.54 -9.16 -28.76
CA GLU A 142 -47.91 -10.58 -28.60
C GLU A 142 -48.39 -10.92 -27.18
N ALA A 143 -47.79 -10.29 -26.16
CA ALA A 143 -48.16 -10.47 -24.76
C ALA A 143 -49.31 -9.57 -24.29
N GLY A 144 -49.82 -8.68 -25.15
CA GLY A 144 -50.90 -7.75 -24.83
C GLY A 144 -50.49 -6.58 -23.91
N LEU A 145 -49.19 -6.30 -23.76
CA LEU A 145 -48.64 -5.25 -22.89
C LEU A 145 -48.57 -3.89 -23.61
N ASN A 146 -49.69 -3.44 -24.16
CA ASN A 146 -49.77 -2.25 -25.03
C ASN A 146 -49.50 -0.93 -24.29
N GLU A 147 -49.69 -0.91 -22.97
CA GLU A 147 -49.43 0.23 -22.08
C GLU A 147 -47.93 0.46 -21.80
N VAL A 148 -47.04 -0.44 -22.22
CA VAL A 148 -45.59 -0.29 -22.10
C VAL A 148 -45.01 0.43 -23.33
N THR A 149 -44.48 1.64 -23.12
CA THR A 149 -43.92 2.47 -24.19
C THR A 149 -42.40 2.53 -24.09
N PHE A 150 -41.74 2.86 -25.21
CA PHE A 150 -40.33 3.24 -25.16
C PHE A 150 -40.20 4.58 -24.46
N ALA A 151 -39.38 4.64 -23.43
CA ALA A 151 -38.96 5.87 -22.75
C ALA A 151 -37.74 6.48 -23.44
N CYS A 152 -36.80 5.62 -23.85
CA CYS A 152 -35.59 6.04 -24.56
C CYS A 152 -35.19 4.98 -25.59
N LEU A 153 -34.78 5.45 -26.76
CA LEU A 153 -34.09 4.67 -27.79
C LEU A 153 -32.62 5.14 -27.76
N ASN A 154 -31.79 4.49 -26.95
CA ASN A 154 -30.44 4.96 -26.61
C ASN A 154 -29.40 4.56 -27.66
N SER A 155 -29.44 3.31 -28.11
CA SER A 155 -28.60 2.79 -29.20
C SER A 155 -29.42 1.73 -29.96
N PRO A 156 -28.90 1.15 -31.06
CA PRO A 156 -29.64 0.17 -31.85
C PRO A 156 -30.19 -1.02 -31.07
N GLU A 157 -29.55 -1.42 -29.96
CA GLU A 157 -29.99 -2.54 -29.10
C GLU A 157 -30.09 -2.15 -27.63
N GLN A 158 -30.02 -0.86 -27.29
CA GLN A 158 -30.19 -0.36 -25.93
C GLN A 158 -31.38 0.58 -25.87
N THR A 159 -32.42 0.17 -25.15
CA THR A 159 -33.64 0.95 -24.95
C THR A 159 -33.99 1.06 -23.48
N ALA A 160 -34.90 1.96 -23.16
CA ALA A 160 -35.60 1.98 -21.88
C ALA A 160 -37.10 1.92 -22.14
N LEU A 161 -37.81 1.13 -21.34
CA LEU A 161 -39.27 0.95 -21.36
C LEU A 161 -39.86 1.60 -20.12
N SER A 162 -41.01 2.25 -20.27
CA SER A 162 -41.70 2.97 -19.20
C SER A 162 -43.21 2.79 -19.30
N GLY A 163 -43.88 2.74 -18.16
CA GLY A 163 -45.32 2.48 -18.07
C GLY A 163 -45.76 2.10 -16.64
N PRO A 164 -46.99 1.57 -16.48
CA PRO A 164 -47.47 1.08 -15.20
C PRO A 164 -46.52 0.01 -14.61
N GLU A 165 -46.27 0.05 -13.31
CA GLU A 165 -45.27 -0.79 -12.64
C GLU A 165 -45.49 -2.29 -12.89
N GLU A 166 -46.75 -2.76 -12.81
CA GLU A 166 -47.10 -4.17 -13.05
C GLU A 166 -46.79 -4.59 -14.49
N SER A 167 -47.16 -3.75 -15.46
CA SER A 167 -46.91 -3.99 -16.89
C SER A 167 -45.41 -3.94 -17.21
N ILE A 168 -44.64 -3.07 -16.56
CA ILE A 168 -43.17 -3.01 -16.70
C ILE A 168 -42.49 -4.23 -16.09
N ARG A 169 -42.99 -4.72 -14.96
CA ARG A 169 -42.51 -5.98 -14.37
C ARG A 169 -42.76 -7.16 -15.31
N ALA A 170 -43.97 -7.25 -15.87
CA ALA A 170 -44.31 -8.28 -16.85
C ALA A 170 -43.46 -8.18 -18.13
N ALA A 171 -43.26 -6.96 -18.66
CA ALA A 171 -42.40 -6.72 -19.82
C ALA A 171 -40.94 -7.10 -19.53
N ALA A 172 -40.42 -6.76 -18.35
CA ALA A 172 -39.07 -7.12 -17.93
C ALA A 172 -38.89 -8.64 -17.85
N GLU A 173 -39.87 -9.38 -17.33
CA GLU A 173 -39.85 -10.85 -17.29
C GLU A 173 -39.96 -11.47 -18.68
N LEU A 174 -40.85 -10.94 -19.54
CA LEU A 174 -41.07 -11.41 -20.90
C LEU A 174 -39.82 -11.27 -21.79
N LEU A 175 -39.09 -10.17 -21.63
CA LEU A 175 -37.94 -9.82 -22.47
C LEU A 175 -36.63 -10.39 -21.92
N ARG A 176 -36.57 -10.74 -20.63
CA ARG A 176 -35.35 -11.25 -19.96
C ARG A 176 -34.67 -12.44 -20.67
N PRO A 177 -35.38 -13.40 -21.28
CA PRO A 177 -34.74 -14.52 -21.99
C PRO A 177 -34.00 -14.08 -23.27
N ASP A 178 -34.51 -13.05 -23.94
CA ASP A 178 -34.01 -12.59 -25.24
C ASP A 178 -33.02 -11.43 -25.08
N ALA A 179 -33.01 -10.76 -23.92
CA ALA A 179 -32.16 -9.60 -23.63
C ALA A 179 -30.79 -10.01 -23.09
N THR A 180 -29.75 -9.28 -23.51
CA THR A 180 -28.43 -9.34 -22.87
C THR A 180 -28.50 -8.88 -21.41
N ALA A 181 -29.28 -7.83 -21.13
CA ALA A 181 -29.51 -7.37 -19.78
C ALA A 181 -30.81 -6.57 -19.62
N VAL A 182 -31.41 -6.63 -18.43
CA VAL A 182 -32.61 -5.87 -18.05
C VAL A 182 -32.39 -5.26 -16.66
N PHE A 183 -32.33 -3.92 -16.56
CA PHE A 183 -32.02 -3.20 -15.32
C PHE A 183 -33.12 -2.20 -14.95
N TRP A 184 -33.53 -2.16 -13.69
CA TRP A 184 -34.45 -1.14 -13.20
C TRP A 184 -33.75 0.21 -13.12
N VAL A 185 -34.35 1.25 -13.71
CA VAL A 185 -33.75 2.60 -13.78
C VAL A 185 -34.41 3.55 -12.79
N SER A 186 -35.72 3.40 -12.54
CA SER A 186 -36.44 4.13 -11.49
C SER A 186 -37.66 3.33 -11.04
N PRO A 187 -37.77 2.97 -9.74
CA PRO A 187 -38.89 2.16 -9.25
C PRO A 187 -40.18 2.96 -9.00
N THR A 188 -40.15 4.30 -9.02
CA THR A 188 -41.30 5.14 -8.58
C THR A 188 -41.86 6.09 -9.63
N THR A 189 -41.24 6.20 -10.82
CA THR A 189 -41.70 7.10 -11.89
C THR A 189 -41.65 6.44 -13.26
N ALA A 190 -42.63 6.74 -14.13
CA ALA A 190 -42.67 6.31 -15.53
C ALA A 190 -42.48 7.50 -16.52
N PRO A 191 -41.28 8.09 -16.61
CA PRO A 191 -41.02 9.22 -17.51
C PRO A 191 -41.14 8.82 -18.99
N HIS A 192 -41.29 9.80 -19.88
CA HIS A 192 -41.32 9.59 -21.34
C HIS A 192 -42.40 8.59 -21.78
N SER A 193 -43.56 8.63 -21.11
CA SER A 193 -44.67 7.71 -21.34
C SER A 193 -46.02 8.40 -21.14
N PRO A 194 -47.14 7.81 -21.63
CA PRO A 194 -48.48 8.32 -21.38
C PRO A 194 -48.82 8.51 -19.89
N CYS A 195 -48.13 7.84 -18.96
CA CYS A 195 -48.30 8.04 -17.53
C CYS A 195 -47.99 9.48 -17.08
N MET A 196 -47.25 10.26 -17.88
CA MET A 196 -46.90 11.65 -17.58
C MET A 196 -47.85 12.68 -18.23
N ALA A 197 -48.97 12.26 -18.85
CA ALA A 197 -49.85 13.16 -19.60
C ALA A 197 -50.31 14.40 -18.79
N GLU A 198 -50.74 14.21 -17.54
CA GLU A 198 -51.14 15.33 -16.66
C GLU A 198 -49.94 16.22 -16.28
N ALA A 199 -48.77 15.62 -16.02
CA ALA A 199 -47.55 16.38 -15.73
C ALA A 199 -47.11 17.20 -16.95
N ALA A 200 -47.30 16.68 -18.16
CA ALA A 200 -47.00 17.35 -19.41
C ALA A 200 -47.96 18.54 -19.66
N GLU A 201 -49.25 18.39 -19.35
CA GLU A 201 -50.23 19.48 -19.44
C GLU A 201 -49.88 20.62 -18.47
N GLU A 202 -49.63 20.30 -17.20
CA GLU A 202 -49.24 21.30 -16.19
C GLU A 202 -47.87 21.94 -16.49
N LEU A 203 -46.93 21.18 -17.05
CA LEU A 203 -45.68 21.76 -17.53
C LEU A 203 -45.95 22.70 -18.71
N GLY A 204 -46.82 22.33 -19.64
CA GLY A 204 -47.21 23.17 -20.77
C GLY A 204 -47.84 24.49 -20.34
N GLU A 205 -48.68 24.47 -19.30
CA GLU A 205 -49.20 25.70 -18.68
C GLU A 205 -48.08 26.57 -18.11
N PHE A 206 -47.14 25.97 -17.37
CA PHE A 206 -46.00 26.68 -16.82
C PHE A 206 -45.11 27.27 -17.93
N LEU A 207 -44.81 26.51 -18.98
CA LEU A 207 -43.95 26.93 -20.08
C LEU A 207 -44.53 28.09 -20.90
N ARG A 208 -45.86 28.31 -20.89
CA ARG A 208 -46.47 29.50 -21.51
C ARG A 208 -46.09 30.80 -20.78
N SER A 209 -45.68 30.71 -19.52
CA SER A 209 -45.21 31.84 -18.72
C SER A 209 -43.69 32.08 -18.84
N VAL A 210 -42.98 31.19 -19.54
CA VAL A 210 -41.52 31.28 -19.75
C VAL A 210 -41.24 31.96 -21.08
N ASP A 211 -40.41 33.01 -21.03
CA ASP A 211 -39.97 33.73 -22.23
C ASP A 211 -38.79 33.00 -22.89
N PHE A 212 -39.10 32.17 -23.89
CA PHE A 212 -38.09 31.46 -24.67
C PHE A 212 -37.57 32.31 -25.82
N ARG A 213 -36.25 32.36 -25.96
CA ARG A 213 -35.56 32.93 -27.12
C ARG A 213 -35.36 31.86 -28.18
N GLY A 214 -35.20 32.29 -29.44
CA GLY A 214 -34.75 31.38 -30.50
C GLY A 214 -33.32 30.92 -30.21
N PRO A 215 -32.99 29.61 -30.31
CA PRO A 215 -31.65 29.12 -30.07
C PRO A 215 -30.65 29.70 -31.08
N GLU A 216 -29.57 30.30 -30.59
CA GLU A 216 -28.48 30.85 -31.39
C GLU A 216 -27.57 29.76 -31.97
N ILE A 217 -27.47 28.63 -31.26
CA ILE A 217 -26.77 27.42 -31.69
C ILE A 217 -27.84 26.36 -31.99
N PRO A 218 -27.78 25.64 -33.12
CA PRO A 218 -28.73 24.56 -33.38
C PRO A 218 -28.80 23.56 -32.22
N VAL A 219 -30.02 23.23 -31.77
CA VAL A 219 -30.27 22.24 -30.70
C VAL A 219 -31.04 21.07 -31.29
N VAL A 220 -30.55 19.83 -31.17
CA VAL A 220 -31.29 18.65 -31.66
C VAL A 220 -32.35 18.22 -30.64
N ALA A 221 -33.62 18.26 -31.04
CA ALA A 221 -34.74 17.94 -30.15
C ALA A 221 -34.89 16.43 -29.92
N ASN A 222 -35.15 16.02 -28.68
CA ASN A 222 -35.18 14.58 -28.32
C ASN A 222 -36.29 13.80 -29.00
N VAL A 223 -37.46 14.41 -29.20
CA VAL A 223 -38.65 13.72 -29.73
C VAL A 223 -38.65 13.62 -31.26
N THR A 224 -37.98 14.55 -31.96
CA THR A 224 -37.91 14.55 -33.43
C THR A 224 -36.57 14.06 -33.97
N ALA A 225 -35.51 14.03 -33.14
CA ALA A 225 -34.13 13.81 -33.56
C ALA A 225 -33.68 14.75 -34.69
N ARG A 226 -34.21 15.98 -34.69
CA ARG A 226 -33.89 17.05 -35.65
C ARG A 226 -33.76 18.39 -34.91
N PRO A 227 -33.04 19.38 -35.48
CA PRO A 227 -32.95 20.69 -34.87
C PRO A 227 -34.31 21.33 -34.61
N TYR A 228 -34.46 22.05 -33.50
CA TYR A 228 -35.66 22.85 -33.21
C TYR A 228 -35.99 23.79 -34.38
N GLN A 229 -37.26 23.84 -34.80
CA GLN A 229 -37.74 24.88 -35.70
C GLN A 229 -38.37 26.04 -34.91
N THR A 230 -38.44 27.21 -35.53
CA THR A 230 -38.97 28.43 -34.89
C THR A 230 -40.39 28.20 -34.38
N GLY A 231 -40.60 28.45 -33.08
CA GLY A 231 -41.92 28.34 -32.43
C GLY A 231 -42.28 26.96 -31.89
N GLU A 232 -41.44 25.94 -32.07
CA GLU A 232 -41.71 24.57 -31.59
C GLU A 232 -41.24 24.32 -30.14
N LEU A 233 -40.46 25.22 -29.55
CA LEU A 233 -39.70 24.93 -28.33
C LEU A 233 -40.59 24.46 -27.15
N PRO A 234 -41.61 25.21 -26.70
CA PRO A 234 -42.43 24.78 -25.57
C PRO A 234 -43.21 23.48 -25.87
N SER A 235 -43.65 23.28 -27.10
CA SER A 235 -44.46 22.10 -27.46
C SER A 235 -43.62 20.82 -27.49
N LEU A 236 -42.37 20.88 -27.96
CA LEU A 236 -41.47 19.72 -27.95
C LEU A 236 -41.01 19.35 -26.53
N LEU A 237 -40.80 20.33 -25.64
CA LEU A 237 -40.51 20.06 -24.22
C LEU A 237 -41.67 19.39 -23.50
N VAL A 238 -42.92 19.79 -23.78
CA VAL A 238 -44.13 19.11 -23.27
C VAL A 238 -44.21 17.68 -23.80
N ARG A 239 -44.02 17.50 -25.11
CA ARG A 239 -44.03 16.18 -25.74
C ARG A 239 -42.94 15.28 -25.18
N GLN A 240 -41.76 15.81 -24.85
CA GLN A 240 -40.66 15.06 -24.25
C GLN A 240 -41.09 14.30 -22.99
N LEU A 241 -42.07 14.77 -22.19
CA LEU A 241 -42.49 14.05 -20.99
C LEU A 241 -43.28 12.77 -21.30
N VAL A 242 -43.94 12.70 -22.46
CA VAL A 242 -44.86 11.62 -22.84
C VAL A 242 -44.40 10.79 -24.03
N GLU A 243 -43.38 11.28 -24.75
CA GLU A 243 -42.80 10.64 -25.93
C GLU A 243 -41.34 10.21 -25.67
N PRO A 244 -40.86 9.17 -26.39
CA PRO A 244 -39.50 8.66 -26.22
C PRO A 244 -38.42 9.69 -26.54
N VAL A 245 -37.32 9.62 -25.78
CA VAL A 245 -36.04 10.22 -26.17
C VAL A 245 -35.42 9.40 -27.29
N ARG A 246 -35.33 9.96 -28.50
CA ARG A 246 -34.80 9.29 -29.70
C ARG A 246 -33.31 9.55 -29.86
N TRP A 247 -32.51 9.10 -28.88
CA TRP A 247 -31.07 9.37 -28.85
C TRP A 247 -30.32 8.70 -30.00
N VAL A 248 -30.61 7.44 -30.32
CA VAL A 248 -29.99 6.73 -31.46
C VAL A 248 -30.22 7.48 -32.78
N ASP A 249 -31.40 8.04 -32.98
CA ASP A 249 -31.73 8.84 -34.17
C ASP A 249 -31.04 10.21 -34.13
N THR A 250 -30.86 10.78 -32.93
CA THR A 250 -30.11 12.02 -32.70
C THR A 250 -28.64 11.83 -33.08
N VAL A 251 -28.02 10.74 -32.63
CA VAL A 251 -26.64 10.40 -33.01
C VAL A 251 -26.55 10.13 -34.51
N ARG A 252 -27.47 9.37 -35.12
CA ARG A 252 -27.51 9.16 -36.58
C ARG A 252 -27.61 10.46 -37.37
N TYR A 253 -28.37 11.44 -36.88
CA TYR A 253 -28.44 12.77 -37.49
C TYR A 253 -27.09 13.50 -37.41
N LEU A 254 -26.47 13.50 -36.23
CA LEU A 254 -25.19 14.17 -35.97
C LEU A 254 -24.02 13.51 -36.71
N GLU A 255 -24.02 12.19 -36.86
CA GLU A 255 -23.05 11.44 -37.67
C GLU A 255 -23.14 11.77 -39.17
N GLY A 256 -24.28 12.32 -39.62
CA GLY A 256 -24.43 12.84 -40.98
C GLY A 256 -23.73 14.18 -41.23
N LEU A 257 -23.19 14.83 -40.20
CA LEU A 257 -22.48 16.12 -40.31
C LEU A 257 -21.01 15.93 -40.73
N GLU A 258 -20.35 17.00 -41.16
CA GLU A 258 -18.99 16.92 -41.69
C GLU A 258 -17.93 16.77 -40.58
N ARG A 259 -17.42 15.54 -40.41
CA ARG A 259 -16.39 15.19 -39.41
C ARG A 259 -16.84 15.58 -37.99
N PRO A 260 -17.86 14.90 -37.44
CA PRO A 260 -18.45 15.22 -36.15
C PRO A 260 -17.46 14.93 -35.01
N HIS A 261 -17.30 15.88 -34.10
CA HIS A 261 -16.45 15.77 -32.92
C HIS A 261 -17.27 16.07 -31.67
N TYR A 262 -17.41 15.07 -30.81
CA TYR A 262 -18.26 15.16 -29.62
C TYR A 262 -17.44 15.52 -28.40
N GLU A 263 -17.94 16.47 -27.61
CA GLU A 263 -17.50 16.71 -26.24
C GLU A 263 -18.72 16.57 -25.33
N GLU A 264 -18.65 15.66 -24.35
CA GLU A 264 -19.67 15.54 -23.32
C GLU A 264 -19.38 16.58 -22.23
N ILE A 265 -20.38 17.39 -21.89
CA ILE A 265 -20.30 18.49 -20.93
C ILE A 265 -21.28 18.22 -19.80
N GLY A 266 -20.78 18.00 -18.59
CA GLY A 266 -21.57 17.64 -17.43
C GLY A 266 -21.00 16.43 -16.67
N PRO A 267 -21.69 15.98 -15.61
CA PRO A 267 -21.19 14.89 -14.78
C PRO A 267 -21.15 13.55 -15.54
N GLY A 268 -19.99 12.88 -15.53
CA GLY A 268 -19.83 11.52 -16.06
C GLY A 268 -19.39 11.45 -17.54
N ALA A 269 -19.50 10.25 -18.12
CA ALA A 269 -19.17 9.96 -19.52
C ALA A 269 -20.18 8.93 -20.09
N VAL A 270 -21.47 9.20 -19.89
CA VAL A 270 -22.55 8.24 -20.21
C VAL A 270 -22.91 8.30 -21.68
N LEU A 271 -22.91 9.50 -22.29
CA LEU A 271 -23.36 9.68 -23.67
C LEU A 271 -22.30 9.29 -24.69
N THR A 272 -21.03 9.50 -24.39
CA THR A 272 -19.90 9.03 -25.22
C THR A 272 -19.96 7.53 -25.48
N GLY A 273 -20.29 6.72 -24.46
CA GLY A 273 -20.52 5.28 -24.63
C GLY A 273 -21.70 4.94 -25.57
N LEU A 274 -22.81 5.68 -25.49
CA LEU A 274 -23.97 5.49 -26.36
C LEU A 274 -23.70 5.92 -27.82
N ILE A 275 -22.89 6.96 -28.02
CA ILE A 275 -22.45 7.41 -29.34
C ILE A 275 -21.59 6.32 -30.00
N GLU A 276 -20.60 5.79 -29.29
CA GLU A 276 -19.75 4.70 -29.80
C GLU A 276 -20.55 3.43 -30.08
N ALA A 277 -21.51 3.07 -29.21
CA ALA A 277 -22.42 1.95 -29.45
C ALA A 277 -23.27 2.14 -30.71
N THR A 278 -23.64 3.37 -31.05
CA THR A 278 -24.36 3.69 -32.29
C THR A 278 -23.45 3.62 -33.51
N ARG A 279 -22.18 4.03 -33.38
CA ARG A 279 -21.15 3.95 -34.45
C ARG A 279 -20.71 2.52 -34.76
N ALA A 280 -20.66 1.66 -33.74
CA ALA A 280 -20.26 0.26 -33.87
C ALA A 280 -21.30 -0.60 -34.60
N ALA A 281 -22.53 -0.10 -34.79
CA ALA A 281 -23.59 -0.82 -35.49
C ALA A 281 -23.46 -0.66 -37.02
N PRO A 282 -23.37 -1.75 -37.80
CA PRO A 282 -23.32 -1.66 -39.27
C PRO A 282 -24.65 -1.10 -39.84
N PRO A 283 -24.61 -0.32 -40.94
CA PRO A 283 -25.82 0.11 -41.63
C PRO A 283 -26.52 -1.11 -42.25
N ASP A 284 -27.85 -1.14 -42.13
CA ASP A 284 -28.77 -2.18 -42.65
C ASP A 284 -28.21 -3.01 -43.80
N ARG A 285 -28.04 -4.34 -43.59
CA ARG A 285 -27.90 -5.29 -44.70
C ARG A 285 -28.48 -6.68 -44.40
N PRO A 286 -28.91 -7.39 -45.46
CA PRO A 286 -29.94 -8.42 -45.43
C PRO A 286 -29.42 -9.77 -44.92
N ALA A 287 -30.39 -10.59 -44.48
CA ALA A 287 -30.18 -11.94 -43.98
C ALA A 287 -29.45 -12.84 -45.00
N GLY A 288 -28.35 -13.44 -44.54
CA GLY A 288 -27.71 -14.58 -45.21
C GLY A 288 -26.18 -14.46 -45.30
N GLU A 289 -25.49 -14.67 -44.17
CA GLU A 289 -24.12 -15.19 -44.06
C GLU A 289 -23.79 -15.32 -42.55
N ASP A 290 -23.29 -16.49 -42.12
CA ASP A 290 -23.11 -16.99 -40.74
C ASP A 290 -23.28 -15.94 -39.63
N SER A 291 -24.46 -15.97 -38.98
CA SER A 291 -24.88 -14.91 -38.07
C SER A 291 -24.01 -14.91 -36.81
N ARG A 292 -23.75 -13.71 -36.26
CA ARG A 292 -23.07 -13.57 -34.96
C ARG A 292 -23.81 -14.35 -33.87
N GLU A 293 -25.13 -14.49 -33.97
CA GLU A 293 -25.94 -15.32 -33.08
C GLU A 293 -25.58 -16.80 -33.16
N ASP A 294 -25.35 -17.36 -34.36
CA ASP A 294 -24.92 -18.76 -34.53
C ASP A 294 -23.52 -18.99 -33.92
N LEU A 295 -22.62 -18.02 -34.06
CA LEU A 295 -21.28 -18.05 -33.45
C LEU A 295 -21.33 -17.92 -31.93
N LEU A 296 -22.21 -17.05 -31.40
CA LEU A 296 -22.45 -16.89 -29.97
C LEU A 296 -23.05 -18.15 -29.34
N ALA A 297 -24.02 -18.78 -30.01
CA ALA A 297 -24.61 -20.04 -29.58
C ALA A 297 -23.56 -21.17 -29.57
N THR A 298 -22.79 -21.30 -30.65
CA THR A 298 -21.70 -22.27 -30.78
C THR A 298 -20.63 -22.04 -29.70
N ALA A 299 -20.24 -20.80 -29.43
CA ALA A 299 -19.29 -20.45 -28.37
C ALA A 299 -19.83 -20.78 -26.98
N ALA A 300 -21.10 -20.46 -26.71
CA ALA A 300 -21.73 -20.72 -25.42
C ALA A 300 -21.89 -22.23 -25.16
N ASP A 301 -22.24 -23.03 -26.17
CA ASP A 301 -22.29 -24.49 -26.07
C ASP A 301 -20.90 -25.08 -25.81
N LEU A 302 -19.88 -24.62 -26.53
CA LEU A 302 -18.51 -25.07 -26.34
C LEU A 302 -17.99 -24.79 -24.92
N VAL A 303 -18.27 -23.61 -24.37
CA VAL A 303 -17.91 -23.25 -22.98
C VAL A 303 -18.68 -24.09 -21.96
N ARG A 304 -20.00 -24.30 -22.18
CA ARG A 304 -20.82 -25.16 -21.31
C ARG A 304 -20.33 -26.60 -21.31
N GLU A 305 -20.00 -27.16 -22.46
CA GLU A 305 -19.45 -28.51 -22.58
C GLU A 305 -18.09 -28.65 -21.90
N ALA A 306 -17.22 -27.65 -22.03
CA ALA A 306 -15.93 -27.63 -21.36
C ALA A 306 -16.08 -27.57 -19.83
N ILE A 307 -16.99 -26.74 -19.31
CA ILE A 307 -17.32 -26.68 -17.88
C ILE A 307 -17.92 -28.00 -17.41
N ALA A 308 -18.88 -28.58 -18.14
CA ALA A 308 -19.52 -29.84 -17.77
C ALA A 308 -18.53 -31.01 -17.70
N ARG A 309 -17.50 -31.03 -18.55
CA ARG A 309 -16.45 -32.06 -18.55
C ARG A 309 -15.41 -31.85 -17.45
N LYS A 310 -15.01 -30.60 -17.19
CA LYS A 310 -13.90 -30.28 -16.27
C LYS A 310 -14.33 -29.97 -14.84
N ALA A 311 -15.58 -29.60 -14.64
CA ALA A 311 -16.21 -29.41 -13.34
C ALA A 311 -17.54 -30.21 -13.25
N PRO A 312 -17.48 -31.56 -13.29
CA PRO A 312 -18.66 -32.42 -13.39
C PRO A 312 -19.64 -32.30 -12.21
N ARG A 313 -19.21 -31.73 -11.08
CA ARG A 313 -20.06 -31.38 -9.93
C ARG A 313 -21.12 -30.32 -10.25
N LEU A 314 -20.91 -29.54 -11.31
CA LEU A 314 -21.81 -28.47 -11.77
C LEU A 314 -22.84 -28.98 -12.81
N GLY A 315 -23.01 -30.30 -12.95
CA GLY A 315 -23.93 -30.90 -13.92
C GLY A 315 -25.38 -30.41 -13.78
N GLY A 316 -25.80 -29.54 -14.69
CA GLY A 316 -27.13 -28.93 -14.75
C GLY A 316 -27.22 -27.91 -15.89
N ALA A 317 -28.42 -27.35 -16.13
CA ALA A 317 -28.59 -26.26 -17.09
C ALA A 317 -27.89 -25.00 -16.54
N MET A 318 -26.92 -24.46 -17.29
CA MET A 318 -26.23 -23.21 -16.96
C MET A 318 -26.72 -22.10 -17.90
N PRO A 319 -27.66 -21.25 -17.47
CA PRO A 319 -28.08 -20.08 -18.23
C PRO A 319 -26.88 -19.21 -18.62
N PRO A 320 -26.88 -18.55 -19.79
CA PRO A 320 -25.78 -17.69 -20.23
C PRO A 320 -25.43 -16.56 -19.24
N THR A 321 -26.40 -16.11 -18.43
CA THR A 321 -26.23 -15.08 -17.38
C THR A 321 -25.72 -15.64 -16.05
N THR A 322 -25.37 -16.92 -15.99
CA THR A 322 -24.82 -17.51 -14.77
C THR A 322 -23.48 -16.85 -14.50
N LEU A 323 -23.40 -16.13 -13.37
CA LEU A 323 -22.18 -15.48 -12.97
C LEU A 323 -21.13 -16.54 -12.66
N LEU A 324 -19.88 -16.30 -13.07
CA LEU A 324 -18.80 -17.26 -12.83
C LEU A 324 -18.53 -17.44 -11.33
N ILE A 325 -18.79 -16.42 -10.51
CA ILE A 325 -18.70 -16.50 -9.04
C ILE A 325 -19.71 -17.48 -8.44
N ASP A 326 -20.90 -17.58 -9.02
CA ASP A 326 -21.97 -18.45 -8.52
C ASP A 326 -21.70 -19.92 -8.84
N LEU A 327 -20.81 -20.20 -9.80
CA LEU A 327 -20.36 -21.54 -10.14
C LEU A 327 -19.31 -22.07 -9.15
N GLY A 328 -18.70 -21.20 -8.33
CA GLY A 328 -17.67 -21.57 -7.36
C GLY A 328 -16.50 -22.34 -7.98
N LEU A 329 -16.11 -22.01 -9.21
CA LEU A 329 -14.99 -22.64 -9.92
C LEU A 329 -13.66 -22.27 -9.25
N SER A 330 -12.79 -23.26 -9.03
CA SER A 330 -11.41 -23.04 -8.61
C SER A 330 -10.54 -22.53 -9.76
N SER A 331 -9.40 -21.90 -9.44
CA SER A 331 -8.39 -21.48 -10.43
C SER A 331 -7.89 -22.63 -11.30
N ALA A 332 -7.75 -23.84 -10.74
CA ALA A 332 -7.36 -25.04 -11.49
C ALA A 332 -8.46 -25.50 -12.46
N GLU A 333 -9.74 -25.46 -12.04
CA GLU A 333 -10.87 -25.77 -12.92
C GLU A 333 -10.95 -24.77 -14.08
N MET A 334 -10.81 -23.46 -13.81
CA MET A 334 -10.81 -22.42 -14.85
C MET A 334 -9.68 -22.61 -15.88
N ILE A 335 -8.46 -22.92 -15.43
CA ILE A 335 -7.32 -23.20 -16.32
C ILE A 335 -7.61 -24.44 -17.19
N ASN A 336 -8.16 -25.51 -16.59
CA ASN A 336 -8.47 -26.73 -17.33
C ASN A 336 -9.56 -26.53 -18.38
N ILE A 337 -10.56 -25.69 -18.09
CA ILE A 337 -11.60 -25.28 -19.04
C ILE A 337 -10.96 -24.46 -20.16
N LEU A 338 -10.12 -23.48 -19.83
CA LEU A 338 -9.43 -22.64 -20.82
C LEU A 338 -8.56 -23.47 -21.78
N VAL A 339 -7.73 -24.38 -21.27
CA VAL A 339 -6.86 -25.26 -22.10
C VAL A 339 -7.69 -26.11 -23.06
N GLU A 340 -8.88 -26.55 -22.64
CA GLU A 340 -9.80 -27.29 -23.49
C GLU A 340 -10.40 -26.41 -24.60
N LEU A 341 -10.78 -25.17 -24.27
CA LEU A 341 -11.24 -24.19 -25.24
C LEU A 341 -10.13 -23.83 -26.24
N GLU A 342 -8.89 -23.64 -25.78
CA GLU A 342 -7.74 -23.38 -26.64
C GLU A 342 -7.48 -24.51 -27.62
N GLY A 343 -7.68 -25.76 -27.18
CA GLY A 343 -7.58 -26.94 -28.04
C GLY A 343 -8.54 -26.90 -29.24
N SER A 344 -9.65 -26.16 -29.13
CA SER A 344 -10.68 -26.02 -30.15
C SER A 344 -10.59 -24.69 -30.92
N LEU A 345 -10.15 -23.62 -30.26
CA LEU A 345 -10.24 -22.23 -30.76
C LEU A 345 -8.90 -21.55 -31.09
N GLY A 346 -7.77 -22.13 -30.69
CA GLY A 346 -6.47 -21.46 -30.68
C GLY A 346 -6.19 -20.72 -29.37
N PRO A 347 -5.07 -19.98 -29.25
CA PRO A 347 -4.64 -19.37 -27.99
C PRO A 347 -5.68 -18.40 -27.41
N LEU A 348 -5.96 -18.47 -26.11
CA LEU A 348 -6.91 -17.61 -25.41
C LEU A 348 -6.24 -16.85 -24.25
N PRO A 349 -6.69 -15.64 -23.90
CA PRO A 349 -6.22 -15.00 -22.68
C PRO A 349 -6.58 -15.81 -21.45
N VAL A 350 -5.59 -16.10 -20.60
CA VAL A 350 -5.86 -16.82 -19.34
C VAL A 350 -6.75 -16.06 -18.38
N THR A 351 -6.79 -14.74 -18.54
CA THR A 351 -7.59 -13.82 -17.74
C THR A 351 -9.05 -13.75 -18.18
N LEU A 352 -9.45 -14.47 -19.24
CA LEU A 352 -10.82 -14.46 -19.77
C LEU A 352 -11.87 -14.82 -18.70
N PHE A 353 -11.55 -15.84 -17.90
CA PHE A 353 -12.02 -16.15 -16.53
C PHE A 353 -12.55 -15.01 -15.65
N PHE A 354 -11.77 -13.93 -15.66
CA PHE A 354 -11.71 -12.91 -14.62
C PHE A 354 -12.19 -11.57 -15.13
N GLU A 355 -12.02 -11.34 -16.44
CA GLU A 355 -12.48 -10.15 -17.15
C GLU A 355 -13.98 -10.24 -17.47
N GLN A 356 -14.49 -11.46 -17.64
CA GLN A 356 -15.89 -11.68 -17.96
C GLN A 356 -16.67 -12.08 -16.69
N PRO A 357 -17.79 -11.42 -16.38
CA PRO A 357 -18.54 -11.70 -15.16
C PRO A 357 -19.40 -12.98 -15.27
N ASP A 358 -19.68 -13.43 -16.49
CA ASP A 358 -20.61 -14.53 -16.79
C ASP A 358 -20.25 -15.30 -18.07
N LEU A 359 -20.95 -16.42 -18.31
CA LEU A 359 -20.76 -17.26 -19.49
C LEU A 359 -21.08 -16.54 -20.81
N ALA A 360 -22.01 -15.59 -20.79
CA ALA A 360 -22.36 -14.77 -21.95
C ALA A 360 -21.21 -13.83 -22.35
N GLY A 361 -20.50 -13.25 -21.38
CA GLY A 361 -19.31 -12.44 -21.59
C GLY A 361 -18.18 -13.24 -22.24
N ILE A 362 -17.96 -14.48 -21.78
CA ILE A 362 -17.00 -15.40 -22.40
C ILE A 362 -17.41 -15.75 -23.82
N ALA A 363 -18.67 -16.15 -24.04
CA ALA A 363 -19.17 -16.50 -25.37
C ALA A 363 -19.06 -15.34 -26.36
N ARG A 364 -19.31 -14.11 -25.90
CA ARG A 364 -19.16 -12.88 -26.68
C ARG A 364 -17.71 -12.62 -27.06
N TYR A 365 -16.81 -12.69 -26.09
CA TYR A 365 -15.38 -12.58 -26.34
C TYR A 365 -14.91 -13.60 -27.40
N LEU A 366 -15.31 -14.87 -27.26
CA LEU A 366 -14.92 -15.92 -28.21
C LEU A 366 -15.53 -15.69 -29.60
N ALA A 367 -16.80 -15.28 -29.69
CA ALA A 367 -17.47 -15.00 -30.97
C ALA A 367 -16.86 -13.81 -31.71
N ASP A 368 -16.33 -12.83 -30.98
CA ASP A 368 -15.74 -11.63 -31.55
C ASP A 368 -14.26 -11.85 -31.93
N GLU A 369 -13.45 -12.41 -31.03
CA GLU A 369 -11.99 -12.57 -31.22
C GLU A 369 -11.58 -13.89 -31.92
N HIS A 370 -12.41 -14.94 -31.83
CA HIS A 370 -12.12 -16.28 -32.39
C HIS A 370 -13.12 -16.74 -33.46
N ARG A 371 -13.79 -15.78 -34.12
CA ARG A 371 -14.77 -16.01 -35.19
C ARG A 371 -14.37 -17.09 -36.22
N PRO A 372 -13.15 -17.12 -36.80
CA PRO A 372 -12.80 -18.11 -37.82
C PRO A 372 -12.78 -19.55 -37.30
N ALA A 373 -12.38 -19.76 -36.03
CA ALA A 373 -12.32 -21.09 -35.43
C ALA A 373 -13.73 -21.59 -35.05
N LEU A 374 -14.58 -20.70 -34.54
CA LEU A 374 -15.98 -21.01 -34.22
C LEU A 374 -16.80 -21.31 -35.48
N ALA A 375 -16.61 -20.57 -36.57
CA ALA A 375 -17.24 -20.86 -37.86
C ALA A 375 -16.83 -22.25 -38.40
N GLY A 376 -15.56 -22.65 -38.20
CA GLY A 376 -15.07 -23.98 -38.56
C GLY A 376 -15.70 -25.13 -37.74
N LEU A 377 -15.94 -24.89 -36.45
CA LEU A 377 -16.61 -25.84 -35.55
C LEU A 377 -18.11 -25.96 -35.89
N ALA A 378 -18.79 -24.85 -36.17
CA ALA A 378 -20.19 -24.83 -36.61
C ALA A 378 -20.39 -25.55 -37.96
N ALA A 379 -19.38 -25.54 -38.85
CA ALA A 379 -19.43 -26.18 -40.17
C ALA A 379 -18.90 -27.64 -40.21
N GLY A 380 -18.53 -28.24 -39.09
CA GLY A 380 -18.12 -29.65 -39.00
C GLY A 380 -16.82 -30.04 -39.73
N LYS A 381 -15.89 -29.11 -39.97
CA LYS A 381 -14.61 -29.37 -40.67
C LYS A 381 -13.42 -29.41 -39.69
N ALA A 382 -12.51 -30.36 -39.92
CA ALA A 382 -11.36 -30.62 -39.05
C ALA A 382 -10.32 -29.49 -39.00
N ARG A 383 -9.74 -29.34 -37.80
CA ARG A 383 -8.67 -28.45 -37.29
C ARG A 383 -7.74 -27.77 -38.33
N PRO A 384 -7.47 -26.46 -38.20
CA PRO A 384 -6.26 -25.86 -38.76
C PRO A 384 -5.04 -26.14 -37.87
N ARG A 385 -3.92 -26.47 -38.52
CA ARG A 385 -2.58 -26.64 -37.93
C ARG A 385 -1.92 -25.26 -37.75
N PRO A 386 -1.12 -24.99 -36.71
CA PRO A 386 -0.48 -23.69 -36.54
C PRO A 386 0.53 -23.43 -37.67
N PRO A 387 0.70 -22.17 -38.11
CA PRO A 387 1.77 -21.83 -39.04
C PRO A 387 3.13 -21.93 -38.34
N ARG A 388 4.04 -22.68 -38.95
CA ARG A 388 5.49 -22.60 -38.70
C ARG A 388 6.09 -21.53 -39.61
N ASP A 389 7.04 -20.79 -39.03
CA ASP A 389 8.16 -20.06 -39.66
C ASP A 389 7.92 -19.43 -41.02
N GLN A 390 7.81 -18.10 -41.06
CA GLN A 390 8.38 -17.30 -42.16
C GLN A 390 9.03 -16.00 -41.67
N ALA A 391 10.36 -16.04 -41.73
CA ALA A 391 11.28 -15.01 -42.23
C ALA A 391 11.15 -13.56 -41.71
N VAL A 392 12.16 -13.23 -40.90
CA VAL A 392 12.80 -11.92 -40.73
C VAL A 392 12.72 -11.06 -42.00
N LYS A 393 12.17 -9.85 -41.87
CA LYS A 393 12.43 -8.73 -42.78
C LYS A 393 13.21 -7.67 -42.01
N GLU A 394 14.35 -7.30 -42.58
CA GLU A 394 15.31 -6.35 -42.05
C GLU A 394 14.68 -4.99 -41.72
N ALA A 395 15.03 -4.47 -40.54
CA ALA A 395 14.73 -3.12 -40.10
C ALA A 395 15.54 -2.08 -40.91
N PRO A 396 14.97 -0.90 -41.21
CA PRO A 396 15.74 0.19 -41.80
C PRO A 396 16.72 0.77 -40.77
N SER A 397 17.98 0.93 -41.18
CA SER A 397 19.01 1.61 -40.40
C SER A 397 18.69 3.11 -40.28
N ILE A 398 18.59 3.62 -39.06
CA ILE A 398 18.48 5.07 -38.80
C ILE A 398 19.72 5.54 -38.04
N THR A 399 20.43 6.48 -38.65
CA THR A 399 21.65 7.15 -38.19
C THR A 399 21.38 8.03 -36.95
N PRO A 400 22.31 8.16 -35.99
CA PRO A 400 22.05 8.86 -34.72
C PRO A 400 22.01 10.39 -34.90
N PRO A 401 21.09 11.13 -34.24
CA PRO A 401 21.21 12.57 -34.12
C PRO A 401 22.22 12.97 -33.03
N ALA A 402 22.89 14.08 -33.28
CA ALA A 402 24.02 14.60 -32.50
C ALA A 402 23.67 15.02 -31.07
N ARG A 403 24.63 14.81 -30.17
CA ARG A 403 24.64 15.23 -28.76
C ARG A 403 24.34 16.73 -28.61
N ARG A 404 23.33 17.05 -27.79
CA ARG A 404 23.14 18.38 -27.21
C ARG A 404 23.71 18.40 -25.78
N ALA A 405 24.34 19.51 -25.41
CA ALA A 405 25.02 19.71 -24.13
C ALA A 405 24.04 19.68 -22.93
N PRO A 406 24.49 19.29 -21.73
CA PRO A 406 23.64 19.16 -20.54
C PRO A 406 23.07 20.51 -20.09
N ALA A 407 21.77 20.52 -19.80
CA ALA A 407 21.06 21.64 -19.22
C ALA A 407 21.45 21.86 -17.74
N ALA A 408 21.29 23.10 -17.28
CA ALA A 408 21.51 23.56 -15.91
C ALA A 408 20.67 22.76 -14.87
N PRO A 409 21.08 22.72 -13.58
CA PRO A 409 20.38 21.93 -12.56
C PRO A 409 18.92 22.36 -12.43
N ALA A 410 18.02 21.38 -12.57
CA ALA A 410 16.58 21.57 -12.43
C ALA A 410 16.22 21.96 -10.98
N ALA A 411 15.18 22.79 -10.83
CA ALA A 411 14.55 23.06 -9.55
C ALA A 411 14.07 21.74 -8.91
N LEU A 412 14.06 21.67 -7.57
CA LEU A 412 13.54 20.50 -6.86
C LEU A 412 12.06 20.28 -7.24
N PRO A 413 11.63 19.03 -7.44
CA PRO A 413 10.22 18.74 -7.74
C PRO A 413 9.33 19.14 -6.57
N GLU A 414 8.24 19.86 -6.87
CA GLU A 414 7.20 20.19 -5.91
C GLU A 414 6.49 18.91 -5.41
N ASN A 415 5.96 18.95 -4.18
CA ASN A 415 5.22 17.84 -3.56
C ASN A 415 5.97 16.49 -3.52
N ALA A 416 7.31 16.54 -3.51
CA ALA A 416 8.17 15.37 -3.45
C ALA A 416 8.57 15.03 -2.01
N ILE A 417 8.68 13.74 -1.70
CA ILE A 417 9.04 13.25 -0.37
C ILE A 417 10.34 12.46 -0.45
N ALA A 418 11.33 12.86 0.33
CA ALA A 418 12.62 12.17 0.43
C ALA A 418 12.53 10.99 1.40
N VAL A 419 13.12 9.87 1.00
CA VAL A 419 13.49 8.78 1.93
C VAL A 419 14.87 9.12 2.50
N VAL A 420 14.90 9.61 3.74
CA VAL A 420 16.13 10.12 4.37
C VAL A 420 16.83 9.10 5.27
N GLY A 421 16.12 8.09 5.73
CA GLY A 421 16.69 6.98 6.51
C GLY A 421 15.98 5.69 6.16
N MET A 422 16.70 4.57 6.16
CA MET A 422 16.18 3.25 5.81
C MET A 422 16.92 2.15 6.58
N ALA A 423 16.16 1.22 7.18
CA ALA A 423 16.69 0.00 7.75
C ALA A 423 15.71 -1.17 7.55
N GLY A 424 16.18 -2.40 7.70
CA GLY A 424 15.35 -3.58 7.57
C GLY A 424 16.13 -4.88 7.74
N ARG A 425 15.42 -5.95 8.10
CA ARG A 425 15.96 -7.31 8.27
C ARG A 425 15.10 -8.29 7.47
N PHE A 426 15.76 -9.21 6.78
CA PHE A 426 15.13 -10.11 5.83
C PHE A 426 15.68 -11.54 5.96
N PRO A 427 14.97 -12.56 5.47
CA PRO A 427 15.45 -13.93 5.47
C PRO A 427 16.81 -14.03 4.76
N GLY A 428 17.81 -14.60 5.45
CA GLY A 428 19.18 -14.69 4.94
C GLY A 428 19.95 -13.37 4.86
N ALA A 429 19.40 -12.26 5.38
CA ALA A 429 20.00 -10.93 5.32
C ALA A 429 19.74 -10.13 6.61
N ALA A 430 20.78 -9.97 7.42
CA ALA A 430 20.70 -9.28 8.71
C ALA A 430 20.43 -7.77 8.61
N ASP A 431 20.70 -7.17 7.44
CA ASP A 431 20.46 -5.76 7.15
C ASP A 431 20.17 -5.53 5.65
N VAL A 432 19.89 -4.28 5.26
CA VAL A 432 19.60 -3.90 3.87
C VAL A 432 20.80 -4.11 2.92
N HIS A 433 22.03 -4.10 3.43
CA HIS A 433 23.23 -4.34 2.62
C HIS A 433 23.39 -5.84 2.32
N ALA A 434 23.19 -6.69 3.32
CA ALA A 434 23.16 -8.13 3.16
C ALA A 434 21.99 -8.55 2.24
N LEU A 435 20.87 -7.82 2.25
CA LEU A 435 19.79 -8.02 1.29
C LEU A 435 20.28 -7.72 -0.13
N TRP A 436 20.98 -6.61 -0.35
CA TRP A 436 21.56 -6.33 -1.66
C TRP A 436 22.50 -7.45 -2.13
N ASP A 437 23.40 -7.92 -1.26
CA ASP A 437 24.32 -9.03 -1.61
C ASP A 437 23.56 -10.31 -2.00
N LEU A 438 22.43 -10.59 -1.32
CA LEU A 438 21.56 -11.71 -1.65
C LEU A 438 20.87 -11.53 -3.02
N LEU A 439 20.33 -10.35 -3.29
CA LEU A 439 19.64 -10.00 -4.54
C LEU A 439 20.60 -9.94 -5.73
N ALA A 440 21.75 -9.29 -5.57
CA ALA A 440 22.79 -9.17 -6.58
C ALA A 440 23.38 -10.54 -6.97
N ALA A 441 23.46 -11.46 -6.02
CA ALA A 441 23.86 -12.84 -6.26
C ALA A 441 22.74 -13.73 -6.85
N GLY A 442 21.52 -13.23 -6.99
CA GLY A 442 20.37 -14.01 -7.49
C GLY A 442 20.05 -15.22 -6.61
N ARG A 443 20.11 -15.07 -5.27
CA ARG A 443 19.85 -16.17 -4.32
C ARG A 443 18.46 -16.09 -3.71
N SER A 444 17.95 -17.24 -3.30
CA SER A 444 16.72 -17.37 -2.52
C SER A 444 17.04 -17.81 -1.09
N ALA A 445 16.38 -17.20 -0.12
CA ALA A 445 16.45 -17.50 1.31
C ALA A 445 15.33 -18.45 1.78
N VAL A 446 14.48 -18.93 0.87
CA VAL A 446 13.45 -19.92 1.20
C VAL A 446 14.12 -21.21 1.64
N ARG A 447 13.67 -21.75 2.78
CA ARG A 447 14.13 -23.02 3.35
C ARG A 447 12.95 -23.86 3.79
N GLU A 448 13.21 -25.14 4.04
CA GLU A 448 12.24 -25.99 4.74
C GLU A 448 12.09 -25.49 6.18
N LEU A 449 10.87 -25.45 6.69
CA LEU A 449 10.56 -25.10 8.08
C LEU A 449 11.27 -26.09 9.02
N SER A 450 12.02 -25.56 9.97
CA SER A 450 12.60 -26.32 11.07
C SER A 450 11.65 -26.35 12.28
N ASP A 451 11.88 -27.28 13.20
CA ASP A 451 11.14 -27.37 14.46
C ASP A 451 11.58 -26.31 15.49
N GLU A 452 12.27 -25.23 15.05
CA GLU A 452 12.76 -24.13 15.90
C GLU A 452 11.63 -23.43 16.65
N ARG A 453 10.46 -23.24 16.03
CA ARG A 453 9.33 -22.47 16.61
C ARG A 453 8.13 -23.31 17.03
N TRP A 454 7.83 -24.33 16.24
CA TRP A 454 6.77 -25.31 16.49
C TRP A 454 7.16 -26.61 15.79
N GLU A 455 6.65 -27.75 16.26
CA GLU A 455 6.85 -29.06 15.62
C GLU A 455 6.13 -29.09 14.26
N HIS A 456 6.75 -28.56 13.22
CA HIS A 456 6.10 -28.33 11.94
C HIS A 456 5.63 -29.64 11.30
N ARG A 457 6.43 -30.71 11.44
CA ARG A 457 6.11 -32.05 10.92
C ARG A 457 4.78 -32.61 11.40
N ARG A 458 4.30 -32.20 12.58
CA ARG A 458 3.00 -32.61 13.13
C ARG A 458 1.82 -32.10 12.31
N TYR A 459 2.00 -30.99 11.59
CA TYR A 459 0.95 -30.33 10.83
C TYR A 459 1.06 -30.58 9.32
N ILE A 460 2.12 -31.23 8.84
CA ILE A 460 2.26 -31.57 7.41
C ILE A 460 1.35 -32.76 7.09
N SER A 461 0.47 -32.60 6.11
CA SER A 461 -0.27 -33.73 5.51
C SER A 461 -0.06 -33.78 4.01
N ALA A 462 0.04 -35.00 3.47
CA ALA A 462 0.06 -35.24 2.03
C ALA A 462 -1.35 -35.27 1.40
N GLY A 463 -2.41 -35.36 2.22
CA GLY A 463 -3.79 -35.42 1.77
C GLY A 463 -4.43 -34.03 1.65
N GLU A 464 -5.12 -33.78 0.54
CA GLU A 464 -5.86 -32.53 0.33
C GLU A 464 -7.06 -32.45 1.29
N GLY A 465 -7.29 -31.27 1.88
CA GLY A 465 -8.49 -30.97 2.67
C GLY A 465 -8.53 -31.51 4.11
N GLN A 466 -7.43 -32.03 4.66
CA GLN A 466 -7.43 -32.47 6.07
C GLN A 466 -7.39 -31.25 7.01
N SER A 467 -8.50 -31.04 7.73
CA SER A 467 -8.65 -29.91 8.66
C SER A 467 -7.52 -29.85 9.68
N GLY A 468 -6.95 -28.66 9.89
CA GLY A 468 -5.87 -28.43 10.85
C GLY A 468 -4.47 -28.82 10.36
N THR A 469 -4.29 -29.13 9.07
CA THR A 469 -3.00 -29.48 8.47
C THR A 469 -2.62 -28.53 7.33
N THR A 470 -1.36 -28.56 6.92
CA THR A 470 -0.81 -27.82 5.77
C THR A 470 -0.08 -28.78 4.84
N TYR A 471 -0.13 -28.51 3.53
CA TYR A 471 0.63 -29.29 2.54
C TYR A 471 2.00 -28.68 2.24
N SER A 472 2.27 -27.46 2.69
CA SER A 472 3.53 -26.76 2.42
C SER A 472 4.45 -26.83 3.63
N ARG A 473 5.73 -27.02 3.33
CA ARG A 473 6.82 -27.12 4.31
C ARG A 473 7.87 -26.04 4.22
N TRP A 474 7.58 -25.01 3.42
CA TRP A 474 8.56 -24.01 3.01
C TRP A 474 8.21 -22.66 3.62
N ALA A 475 9.24 -21.95 4.09
CA ALA A 475 9.12 -20.56 4.52
C ALA A 475 10.46 -19.83 4.35
N ALA A 476 10.40 -18.52 4.31
CA ALA A 476 11.57 -17.66 4.41
C ALA A 476 11.54 -16.94 5.77
N LEU A 477 12.34 -17.43 6.72
CA LEU A 477 12.29 -17.00 8.12
C LEU A 477 13.46 -16.08 8.49
N LEU A 478 13.21 -15.17 9.42
CA LEU A 478 14.23 -14.49 10.21
C LEU A 478 14.88 -15.48 11.19
N SER A 479 16.19 -15.34 11.40
CA SER A 479 16.96 -16.20 12.31
C SER A 479 16.73 -15.84 13.79
N ASP A 480 16.71 -14.54 14.10
CA ASP A 480 16.87 -14.02 15.46
C ASP A 480 15.60 -13.34 15.99
N VAL A 481 14.44 -13.95 15.71
CA VAL A 481 13.14 -13.34 16.03
C VAL A 481 12.84 -13.26 17.54
N ASP A 482 13.53 -14.09 18.32
CA ASP A 482 13.43 -14.12 19.78
C ASP A 482 14.39 -13.14 20.46
N ARG A 483 15.20 -12.40 19.69
CA ARG A 483 16.25 -11.50 20.20
C ARG A 483 15.81 -10.06 20.29
N PHE A 484 16.16 -9.38 21.38
CA PHE A 484 15.83 -7.98 21.60
C PHE A 484 16.64 -7.34 22.75
N ASP A 485 17.13 -6.12 22.58
CA ASP A 485 17.79 -5.35 23.65
C ASP A 485 16.76 -4.61 24.53
N SER A 486 16.08 -5.36 25.39
CA SER A 486 14.99 -4.83 26.24
C SER A 486 15.41 -3.62 27.09
N PHE A 487 16.59 -3.64 27.70
CA PHE A 487 17.08 -2.52 28.49
C PHE A 487 17.34 -1.28 27.67
N PHE A 488 17.87 -1.39 26.43
CA PHE A 488 18.01 -0.24 25.53
C PHE A 488 16.71 0.54 25.37
N PHE A 489 15.59 -0.19 25.25
CA PHE A 489 14.27 0.38 25.07
C PHE A 489 13.52 0.66 26.38
N ARG A 490 14.19 0.51 27.53
CA ARG A 490 13.61 0.68 28.88
C ARG A 490 12.42 -0.25 29.13
N ILE A 491 12.56 -1.49 28.69
CA ILE A 491 11.57 -2.56 28.82
C ILE A 491 12.18 -3.63 29.71
N SER A 492 11.39 -4.13 30.66
CA SER A 492 11.85 -5.23 31.52
C SER A 492 11.93 -6.55 30.74
N PRO A 493 12.86 -7.48 31.06
CA PRO A 493 12.90 -8.79 30.42
C PRO A 493 11.57 -9.56 30.48
N GLY A 494 10.87 -9.51 31.61
CA GLY A 494 9.56 -10.13 31.76
C GLY A 494 8.44 -9.51 30.91
N GLU A 495 8.51 -8.21 30.60
CA GLU A 495 7.62 -7.57 29.62
C GLU A 495 8.02 -7.97 28.20
N ALA A 496 9.32 -7.94 27.87
CA ALA A 496 9.83 -8.29 26.54
C ALA A 496 9.49 -9.73 26.13
N GLU A 497 9.47 -10.68 27.07
CA GLU A 497 8.98 -12.05 26.83
C GLU A 497 7.53 -12.09 26.32
N GLN A 498 6.68 -11.19 26.81
CA GLN A 498 5.26 -11.13 26.47
C GLN A 498 4.99 -10.26 25.24
N MET A 499 5.94 -9.41 24.86
CA MET A 499 5.83 -8.59 23.65
C MET A 499 5.90 -9.45 22.39
N ASP A 500 4.96 -9.19 21.48
CA ASP A 500 5.02 -9.69 20.12
C ASP A 500 6.40 -9.34 19.50
N PRO A 501 7.14 -10.32 18.94
CA PRO A 501 8.40 -10.06 18.23
C PRO A 501 8.31 -8.95 17.19
N GLN A 502 7.14 -8.77 16.56
CA GLN A 502 6.91 -7.68 15.60
C GLN A 502 7.11 -6.30 16.23
N GLN A 503 6.69 -6.11 17.49
CA GLN A 503 6.91 -4.85 18.22
C GLN A 503 8.40 -4.63 18.48
N ARG A 504 9.09 -5.68 18.93
CA ARG A 504 10.51 -5.64 19.33
C ARG A 504 11.40 -5.30 18.14
N ILE A 505 11.27 -6.09 17.08
CA ILE A 505 12.12 -5.96 15.89
C ILE A 505 11.83 -4.66 15.15
N PHE A 506 10.56 -4.22 15.09
CA PHE A 506 10.22 -2.94 14.48
C PHE A 506 10.82 -1.76 15.25
N LEU A 507 10.83 -1.81 16.59
CA LEU A 507 11.41 -0.77 17.43
C LEU A 507 12.93 -0.62 17.21
N GLU A 508 13.66 -1.74 17.14
CA GLU A 508 15.08 -1.75 16.75
C GLU A 508 15.29 -1.21 15.33
N THR A 509 14.48 -1.66 14.38
CA THR A 509 14.60 -1.24 12.97
C THR A 509 14.34 0.25 12.79
N VAL A 510 13.39 0.83 13.53
CA VAL A 510 13.16 2.29 13.52
C VAL A 510 14.37 3.04 14.05
N TYR A 511 14.96 2.58 15.15
CA TYR A 511 16.16 3.21 15.71
C TYR A 511 17.35 3.11 14.74
N GLU A 512 17.50 1.98 14.05
CA GLU A 512 18.49 1.81 12.97
C GLU A 512 18.23 2.77 11.81
N ALA A 513 16.98 2.93 11.36
CA ALA A 513 16.62 3.85 10.27
C ALA A 513 16.88 5.33 10.63
N LEU A 514 16.67 5.70 11.90
CA LEU A 514 17.06 7.02 12.41
C LEU A 514 18.58 7.22 12.31
N GLN A 515 19.37 6.24 12.73
CA GLN A 515 20.84 6.32 12.66
C GLN A 515 21.37 6.31 11.23
N ASP A 516 20.72 5.58 10.31
CA ASP A 516 21.03 5.60 8.88
C ASP A 516 20.84 7.01 8.29
N GLY A 517 19.74 7.68 8.65
CA GLY A 517 19.50 9.09 8.28
C GLY A 517 20.35 10.12 9.05
N GLY A 518 21.11 9.69 10.05
CA GLY A 518 21.91 10.57 10.90
C GLY A 518 21.05 11.43 11.83
N HIS A 519 19.96 10.87 12.35
CA HIS A 519 19.09 11.48 13.34
C HIS A 519 19.17 10.79 14.70
N THR A 520 19.07 11.58 15.76
CA THR A 520 18.82 11.14 17.13
C THR A 520 17.35 11.32 17.51
N ARG A 521 16.93 10.74 18.65
CA ARG A 521 15.60 11.00 19.24
C ARG A 521 15.29 12.49 19.39
N GLN A 522 16.31 13.30 19.69
CA GLN A 522 16.12 14.75 19.86
C GLN A 522 16.05 15.48 18.53
N SER A 523 16.88 15.10 17.55
CA SER A 523 16.99 15.84 16.28
C SER A 523 15.84 15.57 15.30
N ILE A 524 15.13 14.44 15.45
CA ILE A 524 14.04 14.07 14.53
C ILE A 524 12.79 14.97 14.73
N GLY A 525 12.70 15.65 15.87
CA GLY A 525 11.57 16.49 16.24
C GLY A 525 10.47 15.75 16.99
N ARG A 526 9.41 16.48 17.34
CA ARG A 526 8.26 15.98 18.12
C ARG A 526 7.02 15.71 17.27
N ASP A 527 6.80 16.53 16.24
CA ASP A 527 5.67 16.42 15.31
C ASP A 527 5.97 15.40 14.20
N VAL A 528 6.12 14.15 14.62
CA VAL A 528 6.48 13.01 13.78
C VAL A 528 5.36 11.99 13.80
N GLY A 529 4.85 11.62 12.63
CA GLY A 529 3.85 10.55 12.50
C GLY A 529 4.51 9.17 12.39
N VAL A 530 3.85 8.13 12.89
CA VAL A 530 4.29 6.73 12.84
C VAL A 530 3.21 5.89 12.15
N TYR A 531 3.54 5.26 11.02
CA TYR A 531 2.62 4.49 10.20
C TYR A 531 3.20 3.11 9.91
N VAL A 532 2.57 2.05 10.42
CA VAL A 532 3.15 0.69 10.36
C VAL A 532 2.19 -0.29 9.72
N GLY A 533 2.60 -0.96 8.65
CA GLY A 533 1.86 -2.08 8.09
C GLY A 533 2.06 -3.37 8.90
N ALA A 534 0.99 -3.93 9.46
CA ALA A 534 1.00 -5.22 10.15
C ALA A 534 -0.39 -5.85 10.11
N MET A 535 -0.49 -7.15 9.80
CA MET A 535 -1.78 -7.83 9.58
C MET A 535 -2.00 -9.08 10.44
N ASN A 536 -0.96 -9.65 11.05
CA ASN A 536 -1.06 -10.87 11.85
C ASN A 536 -0.79 -10.59 13.34
N SER A 537 -1.29 -11.47 14.20
CA SER A 537 -1.09 -11.45 15.66
C SER A 537 -0.86 -12.89 16.15
N ASP A 538 0.07 -13.57 15.49
CA ASP A 538 0.37 -14.99 15.75
C ASP A 538 0.89 -15.20 17.18
N TYR A 539 1.66 -14.25 17.70
CA TYR A 539 2.15 -14.29 19.08
C TYR A 539 1.03 -14.05 20.10
N GLY A 540 -0.03 -13.34 19.72
CA GLY A 540 -1.24 -13.20 20.53
C GLY A 540 -1.96 -14.53 20.75
N VAL A 541 -2.03 -15.37 19.70
CA VAL A 541 -2.56 -16.74 19.81
C VAL A 541 -1.70 -17.59 20.75
N LEU A 542 -0.38 -17.54 20.58
CA LEU A 542 0.56 -18.25 21.44
C LEU A 542 0.43 -17.79 22.91
N SER A 543 0.36 -16.48 23.14
CA SER A 543 0.22 -15.90 24.47
C SER A 543 -1.09 -16.31 25.14
N ALA A 544 -2.20 -16.35 24.38
CA ALA A 544 -3.49 -16.82 24.89
C ALA A 544 -3.45 -18.30 25.30
N GLN A 545 -2.80 -19.16 24.52
CA GLN A 545 -2.58 -20.56 24.89
C GLN A 545 -1.73 -20.67 26.16
N GLY A 546 -0.65 -19.88 26.25
CA GLY A 546 0.21 -19.81 27.42
C GLY A 546 -0.55 -19.36 28.67
N ALA A 547 -1.48 -18.43 28.55
CA ALA A 547 -2.30 -17.97 29.68
C ALA A 547 -3.26 -19.05 30.18
N LEU A 548 -3.92 -19.77 29.27
CA LEU A 548 -4.76 -20.92 29.62
C LEU A 548 -3.95 -22.06 30.27
N ALA A 549 -2.67 -22.19 29.93
CA ALA A 549 -1.74 -23.13 30.55
C ALA A 549 -1.07 -22.60 31.84
N GLY A 550 -1.38 -21.38 32.29
CA GLY A 550 -0.77 -20.76 33.47
C GLY A 550 0.68 -20.30 33.31
N ALA A 551 1.21 -20.29 32.08
CA ALA A 551 2.58 -19.89 31.76
C ALA A 551 2.72 -18.41 31.36
N CYS A 552 1.64 -17.78 30.90
CA CYS A 552 1.61 -16.36 30.53
C CYS A 552 0.57 -15.60 31.38
N PRO A 553 0.97 -14.84 32.40
CA PRO A 553 0.04 -14.17 33.30
C PRO A 553 -0.74 -13.02 32.63
N PHE A 554 -0.23 -12.45 31.52
CA PHE A 554 -0.85 -11.33 30.84
C PHE A 554 -0.84 -11.52 29.31
N PRO A 555 -1.81 -12.26 28.73
CA PRO A 555 -1.87 -12.50 27.29
C PRO A 555 -2.31 -11.23 26.56
N TYR A 556 -1.38 -10.43 26.04
CA TYR A 556 -1.72 -9.21 25.31
C TYR A 556 -0.69 -8.84 24.22
N ALA A 557 -1.10 -8.94 22.95
CA ALA A 557 -0.26 -8.65 21.78
C ALA A 557 -1.08 -7.95 20.67
N GLY A 558 -1.53 -6.73 20.94
CA GLY A 558 -2.33 -5.95 19.97
C GLY A 558 -1.45 -5.27 18.92
N ASN A 559 -1.81 -5.35 17.64
CA ASN A 559 -1.01 -4.78 16.54
C ASN A 559 -0.80 -3.26 16.66
N TYR A 560 -1.77 -2.53 17.23
CA TYR A 560 -1.65 -1.09 17.47
C TYR A 560 -0.43 -0.70 18.35
N GLN A 561 0.07 -1.64 19.19
CA GLN A 561 1.22 -1.41 20.04
C GLN A 561 2.51 -1.24 19.25
N ILE A 562 2.59 -1.77 18.03
CA ILE A 562 3.78 -1.68 17.18
C ILE A 562 4.10 -0.20 16.90
N ALA A 563 3.13 0.58 16.42
CA ALA A 563 3.29 2.01 16.20
C ALA A 563 3.42 2.78 17.52
N ASN A 564 2.56 2.47 18.51
CA ASN A 564 2.49 3.26 19.74
C ASN A 564 3.73 3.13 20.62
N ARG A 565 4.42 1.98 20.63
CA ARG A 565 5.68 1.83 21.36
C ARG A 565 6.81 2.65 20.75
N VAL A 566 6.83 2.81 19.42
CA VAL A 566 7.78 3.72 18.75
C VAL A 566 7.50 5.15 19.19
N SER A 567 6.25 5.60 19.10
CA SER A 567 5.85 6.95 19.52
C SER A 567 6.17 7.20 21.00
N TYR A 568 5.91 6.23 21.86
CA TYR A 568 6.20 6.30 23.29
C TYR A 568 7.72 6.40 23.58
N PHE A 569 8.52 5.52 22.98
CA PHE A 569 9.97 5.46 23.24
C PHE A 569 10.70 6.70 22.70
N LEU A 570 10.24 7.25 21.57
CA LEU A 570 10.83 8.40 20.91
C LEU A 570 10.21 9.75 21.35
N ASP A 571 9.18 9.73 22.21
CA ASP A 571 8.43 10.92 22.68
C ASP A 571 7.81 11.74 21.53
N LEU A 572 7.10 11.06 20.62
CA LEU A 572 6.48 11.63 19.43
C LEU A 572 5.00 11.93 19.65
N HIS A 573 4.52 13.02 19.04
CA HIS A 573 3.16 13.53 19.23
C HIS A 573 2.32 13.57 17.94
N GLY A 574 2.85 13.06 16.82
CA GLY A 574 2.08 12.92 15.58
C GLY A 574 1.14 11.71 15.58
N PRO A 575 0.40 11.46 14.48
CA PRO A 575 -0.45 10.29 14.33
C PRO A 575 0.35 9.00 14.51
N SER A 576 -0.17 8.04 15.27
CA SER A 576 0.50 6.76 15.55
C SER A 576 -0.44 5.62 15.19
N LEU A 577 -0.26 5.04 14.00
CA LEU A 577 -1.22 4.16 13.35
C LEU A 577 -0.59 2.84 12.92
N THR A 578 -1.30 1.75 13.19
CA THR A 578 -1.06 0.46 12.53
C THR A 578 -2.12 0.24 11.46
N VAL A 579 -1.67 -0.12 10.27
CA VAL A 579 -2.49 -0.26 9.06
C VAL A 579 -2.56 -1.74 8.71
N ASP A 580 -3.78 -2.25 8.56
CA ASP A 580 -4.05 -3.59 8.07
C ASP A 580 -4.92 -3.51 6.82
N THR A 581 -4.27 -3.70 5.67
CA THR A 581 -4.92 -3.91 4.38
C THR A 581 -4.40 -5.21 3.77
N ALA A 582 -4.16 -6.23 4.62
CA ALA A 582 -3.49 -7.47 4.27
C ALA A 582 -2.12 -7.21 3.60
N CYS A 583 -1.85 -7.83 2.45
CA CYS A 583 -0.56 -7.78 1.76
C CYS A 583 -0.13 -6.38 1.27
N SER A 584 -1.04 -5.39 1.21
CA SER A 584 -0.72 -4.01 0.80
C SER A 584 -0.40 -3.08 1.98
N SER A 585 -0.48 -3.57 3.22
CA SER A 585 -0.44 -2.76 4.45
C SER A 585 0.71 -1.75 4.52
N SER A 586 1.95 -2.18 4.30
CA SER A 586 3.12 -1.27 4.37
C SER A 586 3.13 -0.20 3.28
N LEU A 587 2.61 -0.50 2.09
CA LEU A 587 2.59 0.48 1.00
C LEU A 587 1.43 1.48 1.16
N VAL A 588 0.31 1.04 1.76
CA VAL A 588 -0.75 1.94 2.21
C VAL A 588 -0.26 2.82 3.37
N ALA A 589 0.55 2.29 4.30
CA ALA A 589 1.18 3.09 5.34
C ALA A 589 2.10 4.19 4.77
N VAL A 590 2.87 3.88 3.72
CA VAL A 590 3.64 4.87 2.94
C VAL A 590 2.72 5.93 2.34
N HIS A 591 1.63 5.53 1.71
CA HIS A 591 0.67 6.48 1.14
C HIS A 591 0.09 7.43 2.21
N LEU A 592 -0.40 6.91 3.34
CA LEU A 592 -0.97 7.74 4.42
C LEU A 592 0.05 8.72 5.03
N ALA A 593 1.29 8.28 5.20
CA ALA A 593 2.36 9.15 5.65
C ALA A 593 2.67 10.26 4.63
N CYS A 594 2.68 9.93 3.34
CA CYS A 594 2.86 10.91 2.28
C CYS A 594 1.74 11.97 2.29
N GLU A 595 0.48 11.55 2.42
CA GLU A 595 -0.64 12.50 2.52
C GLU A 595 -0.47 13.45 3.71
N ALA A 596 -0.08 12.93 4.88
CA ALA A 596 0.10 13.75 6.07
C ALA A 596 1.26 14.75 5.95
N LEU A 597 2.38 14.34 5.33
CA LEU A 597 3.51 15.23 5.05
C LEU A 597 3.14 16.33 4.05
N LEU A 598 2.43 15.98 2.98
CA LEU A 598 1.99 16.95 1.96
C LEU A 598 0.92 17.91 2.49
N ALA A 599 0.04 17.44 3.37
CA ALA A 599 -0.93 18.28 4.07
C ALA A 599 -0.27 19.21 5.11
N GLY A 600 1.01 19.00 5.44
CA GLY A 600 1.74 19.76 6.45
C GLY A 600 1.29 19.49 7.89
N SER A 601 0.54 18.41 8.14
CA SER A 601 0.09 18.03 9.49
C SER A 601 1.20 17.39 10.33
N ILE A 602 2.24 16.88 9.68
CA ILE A 602 3.48 16.39 10.29
C ILE A 602 4.69 16.89 9.50
N SER A 603 5.84 16.95 10.18
CA SER A 603 7.10 17.41 9.57
C SER A 603 7.98 16.28 9.05
N THR A 604 7.84 15.11 9.66
CA THR A 604 8.60 13.89 9.42
C THR A 604 7.66 12.72 9.65
N ALA A 605 7.85 11.62 8.92
CA ALA A 605 7.12 10.38 9.16
C ALA A 605 8.08 9.21 9.32
N ILE A 606 7.80 8.36 10.30
CA ILE A 606 8.38 7.02 10.44
C ILE A 606 7.37 6.06 9.82
N VAL A 607 7.80 5.31 8.82
CA VAL A 607 6.92 4.42 8.07
C VAL A 607 7.56 3.05 7.92
N GLY A 608 6.79 1.99 7.95
CA GLY A 608 7.34 0.68 7.62
C GLY A 608 6.33 -0.44 7.57
N GLY A 609 6.84 -1.66 7.59
CA GLY A 609 6.04 -2.86 7.73
C GLY A 609 6.81 -3.96 8.45
N VAL A 610 6.08 -4.82 9.14
CA VAL A 610 6.63 -5.96 9.85
C VAL A 610 5.74 -7.19 9.63
N ASN A 611 6.37 -8.35 9.47
CA ASN A 611 5.69 -9.63 9.39
C ASN A 611 6.51 -10.73 10.07
N VAL A 612 5.91 -11.40 11.06
CA VAL A 612 6.51 -12.53 11.78
C VAL A 612 5.50 -13.68 11.88
N LEU A 613 5.98 -14.89 11.61
CA LEU A 613 5.25 -16.16 11.67
C LEU A 613 5.58 -16.85 13.00
N ALA A 614 4.75 -16.63 14.02
CA ALA A 614 5.01 -17.20 15.36
C ALA A 614 4.20 -18.48 15.65
N HIS A 615 3.23 -18.85 14.82
CA HIS A 615 2.31 -19.96 15.08
C HIS A 615 1.92 -20.71 13.79
N PRO A 616 1.75 -22.05 13.82
CA PRO A 616 1.44 -22.86 12.63
C PRO A 616 0.09 -22.53 11.97
N ALA A 617 -0.84 -21.90 12.70
CA ALA A 617 -2.16 -21.54 12.20
C ALA A 617 -2.11 -20.72 10.90
N ARG A 618 -1.09 -19.87 10.71
CA ARG A 618 -0.94 -19.08 9.48
C ARG A 618 -0.68 -19.97 8.26
N HIS A 619 0.24 -20.93 8.37
CA HIS A 619 0.50 -21.90 7.29
C HIS A 619 -0.71 -22.78 7.00
N ILE A 620 -1.45 -23.18 8.04
CA ILE A 620 -2.69 -23.96 7.90
C ILE A 620 -3.77 -23.13 7.19
N GLN A 621 -3.92 -21.85 7.55
CA GLN A 621 -4.87 -20.94 6.92
C GLN A 621 -4.60 -20.81 5.42
N TYR A 622 -3.37 -20.48 5.02
CA TYR A 622 -3.03 -20.30 3.60
C TYR A 622 -3.07 -21.61 2.81
N ALA A 623 -2.76 -22.75 3.43
CA ALA A 623 -2.96 -24.06 2.81
C ALA A 623 -4.44 -24.40 2.61
N THR A 624 -5.31 -24.02 3.54
CA THR A 624 -6.77 -24.19 3.41
C THR A 624 -7.32 -23.37 2.24
N MET A 625 -6.66 -22.25 1.91
CA MET A 625 -7.00 -21.41 0.76
C MET A 625 -6.33 -21.86 -0.55
N GLU A 626 -5.54 -22.94 -0.53
CA GLU A 626 -4.80 -23.47 -1.71
C GLU A 626 -3.86 -22.44 -2.36
N THR A 627 -3.29 -21.53 -1.56
CA THR A 627 -2.46 -20.42 -2.06
C THR A 627 -0.96 -20.66 -1.91
N LEU A 628 -0.54 -21.65 -1.13
CA LEU A 628 0.88 -21.94 -0.90
C LEU A 628 1.49 -22.71 -2.07
N SER A 629 2.73 -22.39 -2.42
CA SER A 629 3.56 -23.17 -3.33
C SER A 629 3.88 -24.54 -2.72
N ARG A 630 3.78 -25.58 -3.55
CA ARG A 630 4.18 -26.95 -3.18
C ARG A 630 5.68 -27.16 -3.38
N THR A 631 6.25 -26.45 -4.35
CA THR A 631 7.68 -26.53 -4.68
C THR A 631 8.57 -25.67 -3.80
N GLY A 632 7.97 -24.77 -3.00
CA GLY A 632 8.72 -23.85 -2.14
C GLY A 632 9.32 -22.69 -2.92
N ARG A 633 8.68 -22.28 -4.03
CA ARG A 633 9.15 -21.18 -4.86
C ARG A 633 8.00 -20.23 -5.16
N CYS A 634 8.22 -18.94 -4.95
CA CYS A 634 7.41 -17.93 -5.63
C CYS A 634 7.93 -17.82 -7.06
N SER A 635 7.39 -18.61 -8.00
CA SER A 635 7.85 -18.59 -9.40
C SER A 635 7.25 -17.42 -10.17
N THR A 636 7.50 -16.19 -9.69
CA THR A 636 6.90 -14.97 -10.23
C THR A 636 7.20 -14.80 -11.72
N PHE A 637 6.14 -14.66 -12.52
CA PHE A 637 6.15 -14.59 -13.99
C PHE A 637 6.68 -15.85 -14.69
N GLY A 638 7.02 -16.90 -13.95
CA GLY A 638 7.49 -18.18 -14.48
C GLY A 638 6.35 -19.13 -14.81
N ARG A 639 6.61 -20.08 -15.72
CA ARG A 639 5.69 -21.15 -16.07
C ARG A 639 5.26 -21.99 -14.88
N ASP A 640 6.18 -22.21 -13.95
CA ASP A 640 5.99 -23.10 -12.80
C ASP A 640 5.43 -22.34 -11.57
N ALA A 641 4.70 -21.25 -11.81
CA ALA A 641 3.94 -20.49 -10.81
C ALA A 641 2.81 -21.34 -10.22
N ASP A 642 2.89 -21.68 -8.94
CA ASP A 642 1.91 -22.53 -8.23
C ASP A 642 1.40 -21.93 -6.90
N GLY A 643 1.86 -20.73 -6.52
CA GLY A 643 1.48 -20.10 -5.27
C GLY A 643 2.63 -19.37 -4.59
N ILE A 644 2.37 -18.95 -3.35
CA ILE A 644 3.31 -18.16 -2.54
C ILE A 644 4.10 -19.06 -1.57
N VAL A 645 5.28 -18.62 -1.19
CA VAL A 645 5.96 -19.08 0.03
C VAL A 645 5.80 -17.98 1.08
N LEU A 646 5.35 -18.31 2.29
CA LEU A 646 5.26 -17.31 3.36
C LEU A 646 6.67 -16.85 3.78
N GLY A 647 6.81 -15.54 4.01
CA GLY A 647 8.07 -14.94 4.41
C GLY A 647 7.90 -13.97 5.56
N GLU A 648 9.00 -13.77 6.26
CA GLU A 648 9.12 -12.81 7.35
C GLU A 648 9.99 -11.63 6.96
N GLY A 649 9.83 -10.52 7.65
CA GLY A 649 10.73 -9.40 7.48
C GLY A 649 10.21 -8.13 8.07
N VAL A 650 11.11 -7.17 8.16
CA VAL A 650 10.85 -5.85 8.70
C VAL A 650 11.58 -4.82 7.85
N ALA A 651 10.96 -3.67 7.63
CA ALA A 651 11.66 -2.50 7.13
C ALA A 651 11.00 -1.22 7.66
N ALA A 652 11.83 -0.22 7.94
CA ALA A 652 11.42 1.10 8.38
C ALA A 652 12.13 2.19 7.57
N PHE A 653 11.44 3.30 7.37
CA PHE A 653 11.84 4.45 6.60
C PHE A 653 11.57 5.73 7.38
N ILE A 654 12.47 6.70 7.24
CA ILE A 654 12.27 8.07 7.69
C ILE A 654 11.98 8.92 6.46
N LEU A 655 10.81 9.57 6.43
CA LEU A 655 10.32 10.35 5.30
C LEU A 655 10.19 11.82 5.68
N LYS A 656 10.62 12.72 4.79
CA LYS A 656 10.50 14.18 4.94
C LYS A 656 10.14 14.83 3.61
N PRO A 657 9.48 15.99 3.58
CA PRO A 657 9.38 16.77 2.35
C PRO A 657 10.77 17.02 1.77
N LEU A 658 10.95 16.81 0.47
CA LEU A 658 12.28 16.84 -0.17
C LEU A 658 13.01 18.16 0.06
N GLU A 659 12.30 19.29 -0.04
CA GLU A 659 12.85 20.61 0.24
C GLU A 659 13.45 20.70 1.64
N ARG A 660 12.74 20.17 2.64
CA ARG A 660 13.20 20.14 4.03
C ARG A 660 14.36 19.19 4.23
N ALA A 661 14.34 18.01 3.61
CA ALA A 661 15.46 17.07 3.65
C ALA A 661 16.75 17.71 3.11
N VAL A 662 16.65 18.41 1.98
CA VAL A 662 17.78 19.14 1.38
C VAL A 662 18.24 20.30 2.28
N ALA A 663 17.30 21.07 2.85
CA ALA A 663 17.62 22.17 3.76
C ALA A 663 18.31 21.70 5.04
N ASP A 664 17.87 20.56 5.59
CA ASP A 664 18.42 19.97 6.81
C ASP A 664 19.75 19.24 6.54
N GLY A 665 20.13 19.03 5.27
CA GLY A 665 21.35 18.32 4.88
C GLY A 665 21.25 16.81 5.11
N ASP A 666 20.05 16.26 5.00
CA ASP A 666 19.80 14.82 5.14
C ASP A 666 20.36 14.04 3.95
N PRO A 667 20.86 12.80 4.16
CA PRO A 667 21.07 11.89 3.05
C PRO A 667 19.72 11.56 2.41
N VAL A 668 19.70 11.36 1.09
CA VAL A 668 18.48 11.01 0.35
C VAL A 668 18.73 9.74 -0.45
N HIS A 669 18.08 8.64 -0.05
CA HIS A 669 18.18 7.36 -0.75
C HIS A 669 17.41 7.35 -2.08
N GLY A 670 16.32 8.11 -2.12
CA GLY A 670 15.45 8.28 -3.27
C GLY A 670 14.26 9.17 -2.93
N VAL A 671 13.45 9.48 -3.94
CA VAL A 671 12.32 10.40 -3.82
C VAL A 671 11.03 9.69 -4.19
N ILE A 672 10.03 9.76 -3.32
CA ILE A 672 8.65 9.40 -3.63
C ILE A 672 8.01 10.59 -4.35
N ARG A 673 7.59 10.36 -5.59
CA ARG A 673 7.00 11.38 -6.47
C ARG A 673 5.47 11.40 -6.39
N GLY A 674 4.87 10.22 -6.24
CA GLY A 674 3.41 10.08 -6.14
C GLY A 674 3.04 8.73 -5.57
N SER A 675 1.87 8.66 -4.93
CA SER A 675 1.31 7.41 -4.41
C SER A 675 -0.21 7.44 -4.51
N TRP A 676 -0.81 6.26 -4.65
CA TRP A 676 -2.26 6.11 -4.65
C TRP A 676 -2.69 4.77 -4.05
N THR A 677 -3.87 4.76 -3.45
CA THR A 677 -4.54 3.55 -2.96
C THR A 677 -5.98 3.47 -3.47
N GLY A 678 -6.49 2.27 -3.71
CA GLY A 678 -7.86 2.03 -4.17
C GLY A 678 -8.35 0.63 -3.82
N ALA A 679 -9.63 0.37 -4.04
CA ALA A 679 -10.23 -0.96 -3.84
C ALA A 679 -10.60 -1.61 -5.18
N GLU A 680 -10.59 -2.93 -5.24
CA GLU A 680 -10.98 -3.70 -6.42
C GLU A 680 -12.48 -3.63 -6.71
N GLY A 681 -13.30 -3.34 -5.69
CA GLY A 681 -14.75 -3.34 -5.83
C GLY A 681 -15.29 -4.77 -5.98
N ARG A 682 -16.26 -4.97 -6.87
CA ARG A 682 -16.92 -6.28 -7.06
C ARG A 682 -16.23 -7.06 -8.16
N THR A 683 -15.61 -8.19 -7.81
CA THR A 683 -14.96 -9.14 -8.71
C THR A 683 -15.61 -10.54 -8.62
N ASN A 684 -15.11 -11.51 -9.38
CA ASN A 684 -15.64 -12.90 -9.42
C ASN A 684 -15.32 -13.73 -8.15
N GLY A 685 -14.82 -13.10 -7.09
CA GLY A 685 -14.61 -13.71 -5.78
C GLY A 685 -13.91 -12.73 -4.86
N PHE A 686 -14.12 -12.83 -3.54
CA PHE A 686 -13.58 -11.86 -2.58
C PHE A 686 -12.06 -11.63 -2.69
N THR A 687 -11.32 -12.67 -3.10
CA THR A 687 -9.86 -12.65 -3.24
C THR A 687 -9.38 -12.61 -4.69
N VAL A 688 -10.29 -12.38 -5.64
CA VAL A 688 -10.00 -12.44 -7.07
C VAL A 688 -9.57 -11.06 -7.57
N PRO A 689 -8.35 -10.91 -8.10
CA PRO A 689 -7.82 -9.62 -8.50
C PRO A 689 -8.51 -9.03 -9.75
N SER A 690 -8.51 -7.70 -9.88
CA SER A 690 -9.04 -6.99 -11.06
C SER A 690 -7.93 -6.22 -11.81
N PRO A 691 -7.67 -6.52 -13.11
CA PRO A 691 -6.70 -5.78 -13.90
C PRO A 691 -7.13 -4.31 -14.12
N GLU A 692 -8.44 -4.03 -14.21
CA GLU A 692 -8.99 -2.67 -14.30
C GLU A 692 -8.65 -1.85 -13.06
N ALA A 693 -8.93 -2.40 -11.87
CA ALA A 693 -8.69 -1.71 -10.61
C ALA A 693 -7.19 -1.49 -10.36
N GLN A 694 -6.36 -2.48 -10.66
CA GLN A 694 -4.90 -2.36 -10.59
C GLN A 694 -4.39 -1.29 -11.56
N SER A 695 -4.87 -1.29 -12.82
CA SER A 695 -4.53 -0.25 -13.80
C SER A 695 -4.92 1.15 -13.33
N ALA A 696 -6.09 1.31 -12.71
CA ALA A 696 -6.56 2.61 -12.22
C ALA A 696 -5.70 3.16 -11.08
N VAL A 697 -5.27 2.30 -10.15
CA VAL A 697 -4.38 2.70 -9.04
C VAL A 697 -3.00 3.10 -9.57
N VAL A 698 -2.44 2.34 -10.51
CA VAL A 698 -1.15 2.66 -11.15
C VAL A 698 -1.24 3.99 -11.91
N ALA A 699 -2.28 4.17 -12.74
CA ALA A 699 -2.47 5.40 -13.52
C ALA A 699 -2.57 6.65 -12.62
N ARG A 700 -3.36 6.60 -11.54
CA ARG A 700 -3.49 7.71 -10.59
C ARG A 700 -2.20 8.02 -9.84
N ALA A 701 -1.42 7.00 -9.46
CA ALA A 701 -0.13 7.22 -8.83
C ALA A 701 0.87 7.93 -9.77
N ILE A 702 0.84 7.58 -11.07
CA ILE A 702 1.67 8.22 -12.11
C ILE A 702 1.21 9.66 -12.37
N GLU A 703 -0.09 9.88 -12.49
CA GLU A 703 -0.69 11.21 -12.64
C GLU A 703 -0.27 12.12 -11.47
N ARG A 704 -0.44 11.63 -10.24
CA ARG A 704 -0.04 12.35 -9.03
C ARG A 704 1.45 12.62 -8.94
N ALA A 705 2.27 11.71 -9.49
CA ALA A 705 3.71 11.91 -9.57
C ALA A 705 4.13 13.03 -10.55
N GLY A 706 3.24 13.41 -11.48
CA GLY A 706 3.50 14.43 -12.49
C GLY A 706 4.64 14.03 -13.43
N VAL A 707 4.81 12.73 -13.71
CA VAL A 707 5.86 12.21 -14.60
C VAL A 707 5.25 11.44 -15.78
N PRO A 708 5.82 11.51 -16.99
CA PRO A 708 5.32 10.71 -18.11
C PRO A 708 5.56 9.21 -17.87
N ALA A 709 4.54 8.37 -18.10
CA ALA A 709 4.62 6.91 -17.92
C ALA A 709 5.80 6.25 -18.65
N ALA A 710 6.14 6.75 -19.84
CA ALA A 710 7.27 6.26 -20.63
C ALA A 710 8.65 6.42 -19.96
N THR A 711 8.75 7.27 -18.93
CA THR A 711 10.00 7.48 -18.17
C THR A 711 10.21 6.47 -17.05
N ILE A 712 9.20 5.65 -16.73
CA ILE A 712 9.31 4.59 -15.72
C ILE A 712 10.05 3.40 -16.35
N GLY A 713 11.28 3.20 -15.90
CA GLY A 713 12.19 2.20 -16.45
C GLY A 713 12.14 0.84 -15.74
N TYR A 714 11.55 0.78 -14.55
CA TYR A 714 11.43 -0.44 -13.75
C TYR A 714 10.08 -0.49 -13.03
N VAL A 715 9.51 -1.68 -12.86
CA VAL A 715 8.39 -1.92 -11.96
C VAL A 715 8.75 -3.05 -10.99
N GLU A 716 8.70 -2.75 -9.70
CA GLU A 716 8.64 -3.76 -8.65
C GLU A 716 7.18 -4.18 -8.48
N ALA A 717 6.85 -5.32 -9.07
CA ALA A 717 5.51 -5.88 -9.07
C ALA A 717 5.14 -6.47 -7.70
N HIS A 718 3.84 -6.61 -7.46
CA HIS A 718 3.35 -7.45 -6.38
C HIS A 718 3.77 -8.90 -6.61
N GLY A 719 3.58 -9.46 -7.81
CA GLY A 719 4.28 -10.62 -8.35
C GLY A 719 4.34 -11.80 -7.39
N THR A 720 3.18 -12.36 -7.07
CA THR A 720 3.04 -13.45 -6.08
C THR A 720 3.53 -14.81 -6.57
N GLY A 721 3.75 -15.01 -7.87
CA GLY A 721 4.04 -16.35 -8.38
C GLY A 721 2.78 -17.22 -8.43
N THR A 722 1.62 -16.60 -8.62
CA THR A 722 0.36 -17.33 -8.84
C THR A 722 0.09 -17.46 -10.33
N PRO A 723 -0.45 -18.61 -10.81
CA PRO A 723 -0.62 -18.84 -12.24
C PRO A 723 -1.47 -17.78 -12.95
N LEU A 724 -2.42 -17.17 -12.24
CA LEU A 724 -3.40 -16.22 -12.78
C LEU A 724 -3.18 -14.78 -12.30
N GLY A 725 -2.73 -14.57 -11.06
CA GLY A 725 -2.49 -13.23 -10.54
C GLY A 725 -1.36 -12.51 -11.26
N ASP A 726 -0.29 -13.23 -11.64
CA ASP A 726 0.85 -12.65 -12.35
C ASP A 726 0.48 -12.15 -13.77
N PRO A 727 -0.26 -12.91 -14.62
CA PRO A 727 -0.82 -12.37 -15.86
C PRO A 727 -1.78 -11.19 -15.69
N ILE A 728 -2.62 -11.21 -14.65
CA ILE A 728 -3.55 -10.10 -14.34
C ILE A 728 -2.77 -8.83 -14.03
N GLU A 729 -1.72 -8.93 -13.23
CA GLU A 729 -0.88 -7.79 -12.89
C GLU A 729 -0.15 -7.21 -14.11
N ILE A 730 0.47 -8.05 -14.94
CA ILE A 730 1.15 -7.56 -16.16
C ILE A 730 0.16 -6.88 -17.11
N ARG A 731 -1.08 -7.39 -17.22
CA ARG A 731 -2.13 -6.76 -18.00
C ARG A 731 -2.51 -5.39 -17.43
N GLY A 732 -2.73 -5.29 -16.12
CA GLY A 732 -3.02 -4.02 -15.44
C GLY A 732 -1.90 -2.99 -15.61
N LEU A 733 -0.65 -3.42 -15.47
CA LEU A 733 0.53 -2.58 -15.69
C LEU A 733 0.65 -2.13 -17.16
N SER A 734 0.43 -3.03 -18.12
CA SER A 734 0.47 -2.71 -19.55
C SER A 734 -0.57 -1.66 -19.92
N ARG A 735 -1.78 -1.77 -19.37
CA ARG A 735 -2.86 -0.81 -19.58
C ARG A 735 -2.56 0.57 -19.01
N ALA A 736 -1.95 0.63 -17.82
CA ALA A 736 -1.62 1.89 -17.17
C ALA A 736 -0.39 2.60 -17.74
N LEU A 737 0.65 1.83 -18.11
CA LEU A 737 1.93 2.40 -18.56
C LEU A 737 2.01 2.59 -20.08
N GLY A 738 1.16 1.89 -20.84
CA GLY A 738 1.14 1.94 -22.30
C GLY A 738 2.42 1.39 -22.96
N PRO A 739 2.43 1.34 -24.31
CA PRO A 739 3.61 0.95 -25.07
C PRO A 739 4.75 1.97 -24.96
N LEU A 740 5.97 1.52 -25.21
CA LEU A 740 7.13 2.39 -25.44
C LEU A 740 7.35 2.59 -26.94
N ASP A 741 7.88 3.75 -27.33
CA ASP A 741 8.29 4.01 -28.72
C ASP A 741 9.38 3.05 -29.20
N SER A 742 10.24 2.58 -28.28
CA SER A 742 11.25 1.56 -28.54
C SER A 742 11.65 0.81 -27.27
N GLY A 743 11.95 -0.49 -27.41
CA GLY A 743 12.40 -1.35 -26.30
C GLY A 743 11.29 -1.78 -25.35
N ALA A 744 11.70 -2.34 -24.22
CA ALA A 744 10.83 -2.80 -23.14
C ALA A 744 11.36 -2.28 -21.80
N ARG A 745 10.48 -2.10 -20.81
CA ARG A 745 10.86 -1.71 -19.44
C ARG A 745 10.99 -2.95 -18.55
N ALA A 746 11.84 -2.88 -17.54
CA ALA A 746 12.08 -4.03 -16.68
C ALA A 746 10.93 -4.20 -15.67
N VAL A 747 10.56 -5.45 -15.38
CA VAL A 747 9.63 -5.82 -14.30
C VAL A 747 10.21 -6.96 -13.47
N GLY A 748 10.08 -6.89 -12.15
CA GLY A 748 10.60 -7.91 -11.24
C GLY A 748 9.85 -7.95 -9.92
N SER A 749 10.17 -8.93 -9.08
CA SER A 749 9.64 -9.08 -7.72
C SER A 749 10.75 -9.53 -6.77
N VAL A 750 10.70 -9.08 -5.52
CA VAL A 750 11.60 -9.52 -4.44
C VAL A 750 11.14 -10.86 -3.84
N LYS A 751 9.88 -11.25 -4.05
CA LYS A 751 9.27 -12.44 -3.42
C LYS A 751 9.95 -13.77 -3.78
N PRO A 752 10.47 -13.99 -5.00
CA PRO A 752 11.28 -15.19 -5.30
C PRO A 752 12.52 -15.33 -4.41
N ASN A 753 13.08 -14.21 -3.93
CA ASN A 753 14.28 -14.19 -3.10
C ASN A 753 13.96 -14.44 -1.62
N ILE A 754 12.90 -13.84 -1.08
CA ILE A 754 12.65 -13.79 0.37
C ILE A 754 11.24 -14.24 0.79
N GLY A 755 10.47 -14.84 -0.12
CA GLY A 755 9.08 -15.20 0.12
C GLY A 755 8.14 -14.00 0.09
N HIS A 756 6.85 -14.25 0.31
CA HIS A 756 5.83 -13.23 0.47
C HIS A 756 5.78 -12.75 1.91
N LEU A 757 6.32 -11.55 2.14
CA LEU A 757 6.38 -10.88 3.44
C LEU A 757 5.05 -10.28 3.92
N GLU A 758 3.92 -10.73 3.37
CA GLU A 758 2.57 -10.29 3.75
C GLU A 758 2.48 -8.75 3.95
N ALA A 759 2.21 -8.27 5.17
CA ALA A 759 2.09 -6.85 5.49
C ALA A 759 3.36 -6.03 5.19
N ALA A 760 4.55 -6.64 5.26
CA ALA A 760 5.84 -6.02 4.97
C ALA A 760 6.28 -6.14 3.50
N ALA A 761 5.46 -6.74 2.62
CA ALA A 761 5.83 -6.97 1.22
C ALA A 761 6.10 -5.69 0.43
N GLY A 762 5.28 -4.65 0.62
CA GLY A 762 5.47 -3.35 -0.03
C GLY A 762 6.75 -2.64 0.44
N ALA A 763 7.02 -2.67 1.75
CA ALA A 763 8.26 -2.14 2.32
C ALA A 763 9.51 -2.85 1.77
N ALA A 764 9.49 -4.18 1.65
CA ALA A 764 10.60 -4.94 1.05
C ALA A 764 10.86 -4.56 -0.41
N GLY A 765 9.79 -4.35 -1.20
CA GLY A 765 9.89 -3.86 -2.57
C GLY A 765 10.50 -2.45 -2.65
N LEU A 766 10.10 -1.56 -1.74
CA LEU A 766 10.67 -0.22 -1.63
C LEU A 766 12.17 -0.26 -1.27
N VAL A 767 12.58 -1.10 -0.31
CA VAL A 767 14.01 -1.30 0.03
C VAL A 767 14.79 -1.77 -1.20
N LYS A 768 14.30 -2.79 -1.92
CA LYS A 768 14.94 -3.29 -3.15
C LYS A 768 15.14 -2.16 -4.16
N VAL A 769 14.13 -1.35 -4.42
CA VAL A 769 14.24 -0.24 -5.39
C VAL A 769 15.24 0.83 -4.94
N MET A 770 15.27 1.18 -3.66
CA MET A 770 16.28 2.13 -3.11
C MET A 770 17.70 1.59 -3.28
N LEU A 771 17.91 0.29 -3.05
CA LEU A 771 19.20 -0.36 -3.29
C LEU A 771 19.54 -0.38 -4.79
N GLN A 772 18.58 -0.65 -5.68
CA GLN A 772 18.80 -0.57 -7.13
C GLN A 772 19.17 0.86 -7.59
N PHE A 773 18.58 1.91 -7.01
CA PHE A 773 19.01 3.30 -7.26
C PHE A 773 20.45 3.54 -6.82
N ARG A 774 20.80 3.12 -5.59
CA ARG A 774 22.16 3.26 -5.05
C ARG A 774 23.20 2.58 -5.92
N HIS A 775 22.94 1.36 -6.34
CA HIS A 775 23.87 0.55 -7.15
C HIS A 775 23.76 0.81 -8.65
N LYS A 776 22.72 1.53 -9.10
CA LYS A 776 22.40 1.79 -10.52
C LYS A 776 22.31 0.49 -11.32
N GLN A 777 21.75 -0.55 -10.70
CA GLN A 777 21.68 -1.90 -11.23
C GLN A 777 20.30 -2.49 -11.01
N LEU A 778 19.85 -3.33 -11.95
CA LEU A 778 18.66 -4.16 -11.82
C LEU A 778 19.07 -5.52 -11.26
N ALA A 779 18.49 -5.92 -10.13
CA ALA A 779 18.71 -7.22 -9.53
C ALA A 779 17.97 -8.32 -10.32
N THR A 780 18.48 -9.54 -10.25
CA THR A 780 17.83 -10.70 -10.86
C THR A 780 16.46 -10.98 -10.24
N SER A 781 15.45 -11.23 -11.06
CA SER A 781 14.17 -11.80 -10.64
C SER A 781 14.19 -13.31 -10.92
N LEU A 782 14.10 -14.13 -9.87
CA LEU A 782 14.30 -15.58 -9.97
C LEU A 782 13.09 -16.32 -10.54
N TYR A 783 13.35 -17.51 -11.10
CA TYR A 783 12.36 -18.51 -11.50
C TYR A 783 11.37 -18.08 -12.60
N ALA A 784 11.66 -16.97 -13.30
CA ALA A 784 10.84 -16.48 -14.41
C ALA A 784 11.15 -17.16 -15.76
N ASP A 785 12.21 -17.97 -15.87
CA ASP A 785 12.57 -18.72 -17.08
C ASP A 785 12.32 -20.23 -16.87
N PRO A 786 11.51 -20.90 -17.71
CA PRO A 786 10.72 -20.33 -18.81
C PRO A 786 9.56 -19.47 -18.32
N ALA A 787 9.23 -18.43 -19.09
CA ALA A 787 8.15 -17.50 -18.78
C ALA A 787 6.79 -18.19 -18.73
N ASN A 788 5.89 -17.62 -17.91
CA ASN A 788 4.50 -18.00 -17.87
C ASN A 788 3.90 -17.82 -19.29
N PRO A 789 3.35 -18.89 -19.90
CA PRO A 789 2.86 -18.84 -21.28
C PRO A 789 1.70 -17.86 -21.49
N PHE A 790 1.06 -17.42 -20.41
CA PHE A 790 -0.02 -16.46 -20.43
C PHE A 790 0.44 -15.00 -20.37
N ILE A 791 1.75 -14.77 -20.38
CA ILE A 791 2.36 -13.45 -20.41
C ILE A 791 3.19 -13.32 -21.69
N ASP A 792 2.77 -12.42 -22.59
CA ASP A 792 3.55 -12.12 -23.79
C ASP A 792 4.66 -11.11 -23.49
N PHE A 793 5.83 -11.61 -23.08
CA PHE A 793 7.04 -10.79 -22.95
C PHE A 793 7.77 -10.59 -24.29
N ALA A 794 7.54 -11.45 -25.29
CA ALA A 794 8.27 -11.38 -26.56
C ALA A 794 7.78 -10.22 -27.45
N GLY A 795 6.46 -9.97 -27.44
CA GLY A 795 5.82 -8.82 -28.08
C GLY A 795 5.43 -7.70 -27.10
N GLY A 796 5.57 -7.92 -25.79
CA GLY A 796 5.10 -7.02 -24.74
C GLY A 796 6.01 -5.84 -24.43
N SER A 797 5.49 -4.91 -23.63
CA SER A 797 6.22 -3.72 -23.17
C SER A 797 7.17 -3.99 -21.99
N PHE A 798 7.26 -5.23 -21.51
CA PHE A 798 8.00 -5.61 -20.33
C PHE A 798 9.01 -6.72 -20.60
N TYR A 799 10.07 -6.78 -19.81
CA TYR A 799 10.96 -7.94 -19.71
C TYR A 799 11.37 -8.18 -18.26
N VAL A 800 11.72 -9.43 -17.93
CA VAL A 800 12.15 -9.80 -16.58
C VAL A 800 13.68 -9.89 -16.53
N PRO A 801 14.37 -9.15 -15.63
CA PRO A 801 15.82 -9.26 -15.47
C PRO A 801 16.24 -10.65 -15.00
N ASP A 802 16.95 -11.39 -15.84
CA ASP A 802 17.44 -12.77 -15.57
C ASP A 802 18.81 -12.82 -14.87
N ARG A 803 19.53 -11.70 -14.86
CA ARG A 803 20.86 -11.52 -14.26
C ARG A 803 21.02 -10.10 -13.75
N LEU A 804 21.95 -9.90 -12.82
CA LEU A 804 22.36 -8.56 -12.40
C LEU A 804 22.86 -7.76 -13.62
N ALA A 805 22.24 -6.62 -13.88
CA ALA A 805 22.57 -5.78 -15.03
C ALA A 805 22.63 -4.31 -14.62
N GLU A 806 23.33 -3.49 -15.40
CA GLU A 806 23.22 -2.03 -15.26
C GLU A 806 21.76 -1.59 -15.47
N TRP A 807 21.28 -0.66 -14.65
CA TRP A 807 20.00 -0.01 -14.86
C TRP A 807 20.25 1.25 -15.71
N PRO A 808 19.98 1.24 -17.02
CA PRO A 808 20.18 2.44 -17.83
C PRO A 808 19.13 3.50 -17.50
N ARG A 809 19.50 4.78 -17.65
CA ARG A 809 18.51 5.86 -17.71
C ARG A 809 17.79 5.78 -19.06
N VAL A 810 16.50 6.12 -19.07
CA VAL A 810 15.71 6.20 -20.31
C VAL A 810 16.27 7.27 -21.25
N ALA A 811 16.74 8.40 -20.68
CA ALA A 811 17.53 9.42 -21.38
C ALA A 811 18.55 10.03 -20.41
N PRO A 812 19.67 10.63 -20.88
CA PRO A 812 20.76 11.12 -20.01
C PRO A 812 20.32 12.08 -18.90
N ASP A 813 19.33 12.92 -19.20
CA ASP A 813 18.73 13.95 -18.36
C ASP A 813 17.51 13.48 -17.55
N ILE A 814 16.99 12.28 -17.83
CA ILE A 814 15.85 11.71 -17.12
C ILE A 814 16.36 10.80 -15.99
N PRO A 815 16.03 11.09 -14.72
CA PRO A 815 16.40 10.23 -13.60
C PRO A 815 15.74 8.85 -13.74
N ARG A 816 16.39 7.81 -13.21
CA ARG A 816 15.76 6.48 -13.07
C ARG A 816 14.48 6.62 -12.25
N ARG A 817 13.39 6.05 -12.76
CA ARG A 817 12.09 6.01 -12.10
C ARG A 817 11.59 4.58 -12.03
N ALA A 818 10.91 4.26 -10.93
CA ALA A 818 10.27 2.97 -10.74
C ALA A 818 8.86 3.11 -10.16
N GLY A 819 7.98 2.19 -10.56
CA GLY A 819 6.72 1.93 -9.87
C GLY A 819 6.85 0.76 -8.91
N ILE A 820 6.16 0.80 -7.78
CA ILE A 820 6.10 -0.30 -6.80
C ILE A 820 4.63 -0.61 -6.54
N SER A 821 4.20 -1.85 -6.80
CA SER A 821 2.83 -2.32 -6.59
C SER A 821 2.72 -3.22 -5.37
N SER A 822 1.65 -3.06 -4.58
CA SER A 822 1.26 -4.07 -3.59
C SER A 822 -0.26 -4.21 -3.50
N PHE A 823 -0.76 -5.44 -3.60
CA PHE A 823 -2.18 -5.75 -3.68
C PHE A 823 -2.58 -6.63 -2.51
N GLY A 824 -3.54 -6.16 -1.72
CA GLY A 824 -4.06 -6.86 -0.56
C GLY A 824 -5.06 -7.92 -0.99
N LEU A 825 -5.01 -9.09 -0.35
CA LEU A 825 -5.93 -10.20 -0.62
C LEU A 825 -7.41 -9.81 -0.51
N GLY A 826 -7.75 -8.83 0.33
CA GLY A 826 -9.11 -8.28 0.46
C GLY A 826 -9.48 -7.21 -0.57
N GLY A 827 -8.67 -7.02 -1.62
CA GLY A 827 -8.94 -6.10 -2.73
C GLY A 827 -8.42 -4.67 -2.54
N VAL A 828 -7.60 -4.37 -1.53
CA VAL A 828 -6.98 -3.03 -1.38
C VAL A 828 -5.66 -2.98 -2.13
N ASN A 829 -5.58 -2.13 -3.15
CA ASN A 829 -4.44 -1.97 -4.03
C ASN A 829 -3.71 -0.65 -3.77
N ALA A 830 -2.38 -0.70 -3.72
CA ALA A 830 -1.53 0.47 -3.57
C ALA A 830 -0.42 0.49 -4.64
N HIS A 831 -0.09 1.68 -5.13
CA HIS A 831 1.05 1.90 -6.02
C HIS A 831 1.82 3.17 -5.64
N VAL A 832 3.15 3.10 -5.67
CA VAL A 832 4.05 4.22 -5.38
C VAL A 832 5.03 4.41 -6.52
N VAL A 833 5.17 5.66 -6.99
CA VAL A 833 6.16 6.06 -7.99
C VAL A 833 7.34 6.72 -7.28
N VAL A 834 8.53 6.17 -7.52
CA VAL A 834 9.79 6.65 -6.94
C VAL A 834 10.81 7.03 -8.02
N GLU A 835 11.72 7.92 -7.67
CA GLU A 835 12.74 8.50 -8.54
C GLU A 835 14.10 8.52 -7.84
N GLU A 836 15.18 8.26 -8.59
CA GLU A 836 16.54 8.41 -8.07
C GLU A 836 16.82 9.87 -7.73
N PHE A 837 17.42 10.12 -6.57
CA PHE A 837 17.88 11.47 -6.24
C PHE A 837 19.31 11.67 -6.76
N ALA A 838 19.48 12.63 -7.67
CA ALA A 838 20.80 13.13 -8.02
C ALA A 838 21.15 14.27 -7.07
N GLU A 839 22.11 14.04 -6.16
CA GLU A 839 22.63 15.13 -5.34
C GLU A 839 23.10 16.28 -6.24
N PRO A 840 22.76 17.54 -5.92
CA PRO A 840 23.28 18.69 -6.66
C PRO A 840 24.81 18.58 -6.72
N PRO A 841 25.43 18.84 -7.89
CA PRO A 841 26.88 18.83 -7.98
C PRO A 841 27.42 19.82 -6.95
N VAL A 842 28.00 19.28 -5.88
CA VAL A 842 28.77 20.08 -4.93
C VAL A 842 29.85 20.71 -5.78
N GLU A 843 29.91 22.05 -5.86
CA GLU A 843 31.06 22.72 -6.46
C GLU A 843 32.31 22.01 -5.94
N PRO A 844 33.34 21.76 -6.76
CA PRO A 844 34.60 21.21 -6.29
C PRO A 844 35.19 22.20 -5.27
N ARG A 845 34.74 22.10 -4.02
CA ARG A 845 35.22 22.83 -2.87
C ARG A 845 36.63 22.31 -2.74
N ARG A 846 37.57 23.13 -3.22
CA ARG A 846 39.02 22.89 -3.27
C ARG A 846 39.37 21.87 -2.18
N HIS A 847 39.84 20.68 -2.57
CA HIS A 847 40.34 19.63 -1.69
C HIS A 847 40.78 20.25 -0.36
N SER A 848 39.94 20.15 0.69
CA SER A 848 40.19 20.88 1.92
C SER A 848 41.51 20.41 2.49
N THR A 849 42.35 21.34 2.90
CA THR A 849 43.64 21.09 3.54
C THR A 849 43.55 19.96 4.58
N ALA A 850 44.49 19.02 4.51
CA ALA A 850 44.65 17.86 5.38
C ALA A 850 44.74 18.22 6.88
N GLY A 851 43.58 18.45 7.51
CA GLY A 851 43.44 18.68 8.95
C GLY A 851 42.96 17.43 9.67
N ALA A 852 43.34 17.26 10.93
CA ALA A 852 42.81 16.19 11.77
C ALA A 852 41.31 16.39 12.04
N GLN A 853 40.54 15.31 12.02
CA GLN A 853 39.12 15.27 12.34
C GLN A 853 38.92 14.63 13.72
N LEU A 854 37.85 15.02 14.41
CA LEU A 854 37.41 14.43 15.67
C LEU A 854 36.24 13.48 15.41
N PHE A 855 36.40 12.21 15.77
CA PHE A 855 35.38 11.17 15.63
C PHE A 855 34.93 10.73 17.01
N LEU A 856 33.61 10.57 17.20
CA LEU A 856 33.00 10.27 18.49
C LEU A 856 32.19 8.97 18.38
N LEU A 857 32.36 8.05 19.34
CA LEU A 857 31.62 6.80 19.38
C LEU A 857 31.20 6.51 20.81
N SER A 858 29.95 6.15 21.03
CA SER A 858 29.47 5.79 22.36
C SER A 858 28.49 4.64 22.36
N ALA A 859 28.46 3.88 23.46
CA ALA A 859 27.50 2.82 23.69
C ALA A 859 27.08 2.72 25.17
N ARG A 860 26.01 1.96 25.46
CA ARG A 860 25.53 1.80 26.84
C ARG A 860 26.41 0.87 27.67
N THR A 861 27.14 -0.05 27.03
CA THR A 861 28.03 -1.01 27.69
C THR A 861 29.40 -1.06 27.04
N PRO A 862 30.46 -1.45 27.78
CA PRO A 862 31.80 -1.59 27.21
C PRO A 862 31.85 -2.61 26.08
N GLN A 863 31.04 -3.67 26.15
CA GLN A 863 30.93 -4.67 25.09
C GLN A 863 30.33 -4.07 23.81
N ALA A 864 29.20 -3.37 23.92
CA ALA A 864 28.58 -2.71 22.78
C ALA A 864 29.52 -1.68 22.14
N LEU A 865 30.34 -0.96 22.91
CA LEU A 865 31.32 -0.02 22.37
C LEU A 865 32.38 -0.72 21.51
N ARG A 866 32.91 -1.86 21.99
CA ARG A 866 33.88 -2.68 21.23
C ARG A 866 33.28 -3.22 19.94
N GLU A 867 32.06 -3.75 20.02
CA GLU A 867 31.34 -4.26 18.85
C GLU A 867 31.03 -3.16 17.85
N TYR A 868 30.65 -1.96 18.32
CA TYR A 868 30.38 -0.83 17.46
C TYR A 868 31.63 -0.38 16.71
N ALA A 869 32.77 -0.29 17.41
CA ALA A 869 34.06 0.04 16.79
C ALA A 869 34.46 -0.99 15.72
N ALA A 870 34.27 -2.28 16.00
CA ALA A 870 34.54 -3.36 15.04
C ALA A 870 33.63 -3.28 13.80
N ARG A 871 32.32 -3.07 14.00
CA ARG A 871 31.34 -2.91 12.90
C ARG A 871 31.66 -1.71 12.02
N LEU A 872 31.96 -0.56 12.63
CA LEU A 872 32.34 0.66 11.92
C LEU A 872 33.65 0.49 11.13
N GLY A 873 34.66 -0.12 11.75
CA GLY A 873 35.95 -0.39 11.09
C GLY A 873 35.80 -1.30 9.88
N LYS A 874 35.04 -2.41 10.02
CA LYS A 874 34.75 -3.34 8.92
C LYS A 874 34.02 -2.65 7.77
N TRP A 875 33.03 -1.82 8.08
CA TRP A 875 32.24 -1.12 7.06
C TRP A 875 33.08 -0.09 6.30
N LEU A 876 33.88 0.73 6.98
CA LEU A 876 34.73 1.74 6.35
C LEU A 876 35.85 1.12 5.48
N ALA A 877 36.21 -0.14 5.72
CA ALA A 877 37.13 -0.89 4.88
C ALA A 877 36.50 -1.32 3.54
N ALA A 878 35.21 -1.67 3.56
CA ALA A 878 34.46 -2.05 2.36
C ALA A 878 33.93 -0.84 1.57
N GLU A 879 33.46 0.19 2.28
CA GLU A 879 32.75 1.33 1.74
C GLU A 879 33.43 2.63 2.18
N ARG A 880 34.28 3.20 1.31
CA ARG A 880 35.00 4.46 1.64
C ARG A 880 34.05 5.66 1.62
N ARG A 881 34.23 6.54 2.61
CA ARG A 881 33.54 7.83 2.77
C ARG A 881 34.52 8.94 3.08
N GLU A 882 34.17 10.18 2.78
CA GLU A 882 34.97 11.34 3.18
C GLU A 882 35.04 11.43 4.71
N LEU A 883 36.24 11.62 5.27
CA LEU A 883 36.47 11.60 6.72
C LEU A 883 35.64 12.65 7.47
N ARG A 884 35.47 13.83 6.87
CA ARG A 884 34.63 14.90 7.44
C ARG A 884 33.16 14.50 7.54
N ASP A 885 32.65 13.69 6.60
CA ASP A 885 31.25 13.25 6.59
C ASP A 885 31.03 12.18 7.67
N VAL A 886 32.02 11.29 7.85
CA VAL A 886 32.02 10.31 8.93
C VAL A 886 32.08 11.02 10.30
N ALA A 887 32.99 11.98 10.47
CA ALA A 887 33.12 12.77 11.69
C ALA A 887 31.84 13.56 12.01
N GLU A 888 31.24 14.21 11.00
CA GLU A 888 30.00 14.97 11.15
C GLU A 888 28.84 14.08 11.58
N THR A 889 28.65 12.93 10.91
CA THR A 889 27.57 11.99 11.21
C THR A 889 27.69 11.43 12.63
N LEU A 890 28.90 11.04 13.04
CA LEU A 890 29.15 10.53 14.39
C LEU A 890 28.93 11.58 15.49
N ARG A 891 29.17 12.86 15.18
CA ARG A 891 29.00 13.96 16.12
C ARG A 891 27.55 14.40 16.28
N THR A 892 26.80 14.51 15.19
CA THR A 892 25.45 15.12 15.21
C THR A 892 24.31 14.11 15.03
N GLY A 893 24.60 12.95 14.46
CA GLY A 893 23.61 11.93 14.12
C GLY A 893 23.65 10.70 15.02
N ARG A 894 24.29 10.77 16.20
CA ARG A 894 24.37 9.66 17.17
C ARG A 894 24.04 10.15 18.57
N GLU A 895 23.33 9.32 19.33
CA GLU A 895 23.10 9.58 20.75
C GLU A 895 24.36 9.34 21.55
N GLU A 896 24.61 10.20 22.53
CA GLU A 896 25.75 10.07 23.43
C GLU A 896 25.39 9.18 24.63
N PHE A 897 26.04 8.03 24.71
CA PHE A 897 25.89 7.10 25.83
C PHE A 897 27.05 7.20 26.83
N ALA A 898 26.98 6.40 27.90
CA ALA A 898 27.92 6.46 29.02
C ALA A 898 29.33 5.99 28.63
N GLU A 899 29.47 4.89 27.89
CA GLU A 899 30.77 4.38 27.46
C GLU A 899 31.18 5.06 26.16
N ARG A 900 32.30 5.78 26.19
CA ARG A 900 32.70 6.72 25.13
C ARG A 900 34.11 6.44 24.64
N ALA A 901 34.30 6.48 23.32
CA ALA A 901 35.58 6.48 22.63
C ALA A 901 35.66 7.67 21.65
N ALA A 902 36.76 8.42 21.70
CA ALA A 902 37.01 9.54 20.80
C ALA A 902 38.35 9.35 20.08
N PHE A 903 38.38 9.75 18.81
CA PHE A 903 39.51 9.53 17.91
C PHE A 903 39.90 10.84 17.22
N VAL A 904 41.20 11.13 17.17
CA VAL A 904 41.75 12.23 16.37
C VAL A 904 42.56 11.64 15.22
N ALA A 905 42.02 11.70 14.00
CA ALA A 905 42.65 11.07 12.83
C ALA A 905 42.67 12.00 11.61
N ARG A 906 43.72 11.90 10.80
CA ARG A 906 43.95 12.66 9.56
C ARG A 906 43.78 11.82 8.29
N SER A 907 43.70 10.50 8.44
CA SER A 907 43.60 9.56 7.32
C SER A 907 42.72 8.36 7.68
N HIS A 908 42.17 7.67 6.66
CA HIS A 908 41.44 6.41 6.86
C HIS A 908 42.28 5.34 7.53
N ARG A 909 43.60 5.35 7.31
CA ARG A 909 44.51 4.39 7.96
C ARG A 909 44.60 4.64 9.47
N GLU A 910 44.73 5.90 9.88
CA GLU A 910 44.73 6.28 11.29
C GLU A 910 43.39 5.95 11.95
N LEU A 911 42.27 6.27 11.29
CA LEU A 911 40.94 5.94 11.80
C LEU A 911 40.71 4.43 11.93
N ALA A 912 41.10 3.64 10.93
CA ALA A 912 40.97 2.17 10.97
C ALA A 912 41.77 1.57 12.13
N HIS A 913 43.02 2.01 12.31
CA HIS A 913 43.85 1.56 13.44
C HIS A 913 43.24 1.93 14.79
N ALA A 914 42.68 3.14 14.91
CA ALA A 914 42.02 3.60 16.11
C ALA A 914 40.77 2.76 16.47
N LEU A 915 39.97 2.40 15.46
CA LEU A 915 38.81 1.53 15.62
C LEU A 915 39.19 0.09 16.01
N GLU A 916 40.25 -0.47 15.42
CA GLU A 916 40.80 -1.78 15.80
C GLU A 916 41.25 -1.80 17.26
N LEU A 917 41.90 -0.73 17.72
CA LEU A 917 42.41 -0.62 19.09
C LEU A 917 41.26 -0.57 20.11
N VAL A 918 40.20 0.19 19.83
CA VAL A 918 39.00 0.23 20.68
C VAL A 918 38.21 -1.07 20.61
N ALA A 919 38.10 -1.71 19.44
CA ALA A 919 37.49 -3.04 19.31
C ALA A 919 38.21 -4.08 20.19
N GLY A 920 39.53 -3.98 20.35
CA GLY A 920 40.33 -4.78 21.28
C GLY A 920 40.24 -4.38 22.76
N GLY A 921 39.47 -3.33 23.10
CA GLY A 921 39.34 -2.81 24.46
C GLY A 921 40.52 -1.93 24.93
N GLY A 922 41.39 -1.48 24.02
CA GLY A 922 42.55 -0.65 24.33
C GLY A 922 42.24 0.86 24.29
N SER A 923 43.15 1.65 24.85
CA SER A 923 43.28 3.10 24.63
C SER A 923 44.74 3.48 24.40
N ALA A 924 44.98 4.57 23.67
CA ALA A 924 46.33 5.02 23.33
C ALA A 924 46.34 6.52 23.01
N ASP A 925 46.50 7.35 24.04
CA ASP A 925 46.56 8.82 23.92
C ASP A 925 47.58 9.29 22.88
N ALA A 926 48.77 8.67 22.84
CA ALA A 926 49.82 8.98 21.87
C ALA A 926 49.43 8.66 20.41
N ALA A 927 48.48 7.75 20.22
CA ALA A 927 47.89 7.41 18.92
C ALA A 927 46.59 8.18 18.63
N GLY A 928 46.21 9.14 19.49
CA GLY A 928 44.99 9.94 19.33
C GLY A 928 43.70 9.20 19.68
N VAL A 929 43.77 8.12 20.49
CA VAL A 929 42.63 7.30 20.88
C VAL A 929 42.37 7.45 22.37
N TYR A 930 41.18 7.94 22.71
CA TYR A 930 40.76 8.23 24.07
C TYR A 930 39.50 7.43 24.40
N THR A 931 39.43 6.85 25.60
CA THR A 931 38.25 6.11 26.07
C THR A 931 37.91 6.53 27.49
N GLY A 932 36.63 6.47 27.87
CA GLY A 932 36.20 6.72 29.23
C GLY A 932 34.71 6.46 29.42
N THR A 933 34.29 6.47 30.69
CA THR A 933 32.90 6.39 31.07
C THR A 933 32.46 7.78 31.55
N ALA A 934 31.39 8.32 30.98
CA ALA A 934 30.86 9.62 31.34
C ALA A 934 30.35 9.62 32.79
N GLY A 935 30.88 10.53 33.61
CA GLY A 935 30.43 10.76 34.99
C GLY A 935 29.39 11.87 35.08
N GLY A 936 28.52 11.84 36.09
CA GLY A 936 27.37 12.75 36.27
C GLY A 936 27.66 14.24 36.55
N GLY A 937 28.83 14.76 36.16
CA GLY A 937 29.19 16.17 36.24
C GLY A 937 29.62 16.68 34.86
N ALA A 938 28.65 17.14 34.06
CA ALA A 938 28.94 17.67 32.73
C ALA A 938 29.65 19.04 32.85
N GLU A 939 30.97 19.07 32.68
CA GLU A 939 31.68 20.32 32.39
C GLU A 939 31.42 20.72 30.93
N GLN A 940 31.11 22.00 30.67
CA GLN A 940 30.99 22.51 29.31
C GLN A 940 32.38 22.70 28.68
N ALA A 941 32.59 22.14 27.49
CA ALA A 941 33.74 22.50 26.67
C ALA A 941 33.54 23.90 26.07
N THR A 942 34.61 24.68 25.94
CA THR A 942 34.56 26.03 25.36
C THR A 942 34.49 26.00 23.83
N GLY A 943 34.82 24.87 23.19
CA GLY A 943 34.75 24.63 21.75
C GLY A 943 36.02 25.07 20.99
N ASN A 944 36.90 25.84 21.64
CA ASN A 944 38.14 26.37 21.06
C ASN A 944 39.40 25.58 21.50
N GLU A 945 39.22 24.52 22.27
CA GLU A 945 40.33 23.68 22.73
C GLU A 945 40.96 22.85 21.59
N PRO A 946 42.23 22.40 21.73
CA PRO A 946 42.81 21.42 20.82
C PRO A 946 41.97 20.13 20.78
N LEU A 947 41.86 19.48 19.60
CA LEU A 947 41.01 18.29 19.40
C LEU A 947 41.28 17.15 20.42
N ALA A 948 42.54 16.97 20.83
CA ALA A 948 42.93 15.98 21.83
C ALA A 948 42.29 16.26 23.22
N GLU A 949 42.19 17.53 23.60
CA GLU A 949 41.57 17.92 24.86
C GLU A 949 40.04 17.80 24.79
N LEU A 950 39.44 18.18 23.66
CA LEU A 950 38.01 17.96 23.39
C LEU A 950 37.66 16.47 23.49
N ALA A 951 38.46 15.60 22.87
CA ALA A 951 38.28 14.15 22.92
C ALA A 951 38.30 13.60 24.35
N ARG A 952 39.32 13.99 25.15
CA ARG A 952 39.45 13.57 26.56
C ARG A 952 38.28 14.04 27.43
N ARG A 953 37.87 15.30 27.28
CA ARG A 953 36.76 15.88 28.04
C ARG A 953 35.44 15.20 27.69
N TRP A 954 35.18 14.98 26.41
CA TRP A 954 33.97 14.29 25.97
C TRP A 954 33.89 12.85 26.49
N CYS A 955 35.00 12.10 26.47
CA CYS A 955 35.07 10.77 27.08
C CYS A 955 34.78 10.74 28.59
N ARG A 956 34.88 11.89 29.28
CA ARG A 956 34.54 12.06 30.71
C ARG A 956 33.12 12.59 30.94
N GLY A 957 32.37 12.88 29.88
CA GLY A 957 30.99 13.36 29.95
C GLY A 957 30.81 14.86 29.64
N ALA A 958 31.82 15.55 29.12
CA ALA A 958 31.66 16.94 28.70
C ALA A 958 30.74 17.06 27.47
N ASP A 959 29.93 18.11 27.44
CA ASP A 959 29.07 18.47 26.31
C ASP A 959 29.87 19.18 25.21
N LEU A 960 29.80 18.65 23.98
CA LEU A 960 30.44 19.20 22.79
C LEU A 960 29.48 19.97 21.86
N SER A 961 28.27 20.30 22.30
CA SER A 961 27.28 21.06 21.52
C SER A 961 27.79 22.41 20.99
N ARG A 962 28.79 23.02 21.65
CA ARG A 962 29.42 24.29 21.24
C ARG A 962 30.61 24.13 20.29
N TYR A 963 31.10 22.89 20.08
CA TYR A 963 32.19 22.64 19.16
C TYR A 963 31.70 22.64 17.72
N GLU A 964 32.30 23.51 16.91
CA GLU A 964 32.01 23.65 15.49
C GLU A 964 33.28 23.40 14.67
N PRO A 965 33.29 22.41 13.75
CA PRO A 965 34.44 22.16 12.90
C PRO A 965 34.81 23.41 12.07
N PRO A 966 36.10 23.70 11.86
CA PRO A 966 36.54 24.83 11.05
C PRO A 966 35.92 24.84 9.64
N PRO A 967 35.75 26.02 9.01
CA PRO A 967 35.30 26.12 7.62
C PRO A 967 36.15 25.23 6.69
N GLY A 968 35.52 24.28 5.99
CA GLY A 968 36.18 23.28 5.13
C GLY A 968 36.35 21.89 5.76
N GLN A 969 36.22 21.76 7.08
CA GLN A 969 36.21 20.48 7.80
C GLN A 969 34.80 20.02 8.19
N ARG A 970 33.77 20.85 7.97
CA ARG A 970 32.38 20.45 8.09
C ARG A 970 32.02 19.43 7.00
N GLY A 971 31.54 18.27 7.42
CA GLY A 971 30.99 17.25 6.54
C GLY A 971 29.49 17.41 6.34
N ARG A 972 28.90 16.47 5.62
CA ARG A 972 27.46 16.21 5.57
C ARG A 972 27.13 14.91 6.29
N ARG A 973 25.86 14.71 6.66
CA ARG A 973 25.39 13.42 7.16
C ARG A 973 25.45 12.37 6.06
N VAL A 974 25.95 11.19 6.40
CA VAL A 974 26.02 10.03 5.51
C VAL A 974 25.59 8.76 6.25
N PRO A 975 25.01 7.77 5.57
CA PRO A 975 24.77 6.45 6.14
C PRO A 975 26.05 5.83 6.71
N LEU A 976 25.97 5.36 7.96
CA LEU A 976 27.01 4.63 8.68
C LEU A 976 26.38 3.46 9.44
N PRO A 977 27.16 2.43 9.83
CA PRO A 977 26.66 1.34 10.67
C PRO A 977 25.91 1.83 11.90
N THR A 978 24.93 1.02 12.30
CA THR A 978 24.01 1.31 13.39
C THR A 978 24.44 0.65 14.70
N TYR A 979 23.76 1.01 15.79
CA TYR A 979 24.04 0.53 17.14
C TYR A 979 24.01 -1.02 17.25
N PRO A 980 24.99 -1.65 17.92
CA PRO A 980 24.96 -3.07 18.21
C PRO A 980 24.09 -3.39 19.42
N PHE A 981 22.81 -3.66 19.19
CA PHE A 981 21.88 -4.13 20.21
C PHE A 981 22.35 -5.43 20.87
N ALA A 982 22.10 -5.57 22.17
CA ALA A 982 22.32 -6.83 22.89
C ALA A 982 21.36 -7.92 22.42
N ASP A 983 21.87 -9.15 22.36
CA ASP A 983 21.20 -10.29 21.71
C ASP A 983 20.45 -11.20 22.71
N ALA A 984 19.75 -10.57 23.66
CA ALA A 984 19.06 -11.26 24.74
C ALA A 984 17.79 -11.97 24.22
N ARG A 985 17.57 -13.21 24.64
CA ARG A 985 16.40 -14.01 24.26
C ARG A 985 15.18 -13.64 25.09
N HIS A 986 14.05 -13.44 24.40
CA HIS A 986 12.75 -13.18 24.98
C HIS A 986 11.65 -13.96 24.22
N TRP A 987 11.04 -14.95 24.87
CA TRP A 987 9.97 -15.77 24.28
C TRP A 987 9.07 -16.36 25.38
N VAL A 988 7.76 -16.52 25.11
CA VAL A 988 6.85 -17.21 26.03
C VAL A 988 7.09 -18.72 25.93
N GLU A 989 7.50 -19.33 27.03
CA GLU A 989 7.67 -20.79 27.15
C GLU A 989 6.37 -21.44 27.67
N ILE A 990 5.80 -22.40 26.94
CA ILE A 990 4.52 -23.06 27.27
C ILE A 990 4.74 -24.56 27.57
N PRO A 991 4.61 -24.99 28.85
CA PRO A 991 4.86 -26.38 29.23
C PRO A 991 3.98 -27.39 28.48
N GLY A 992 4.60 -28.40 27.86
CA GLY A 992 3.90 -29.55 27.26
C GLY A 992 3.13 -29.27 25.96
N VAL A 993 3.21 -28.05 25.42
CA VAL A 993 2.53 -27.67 24.17
C VAL A 993 3.53 -27.25 23.09
N PHE A 994 4.63 -26.57 23.46
CA PHE A 994 5.68 -26.14 22.52
C PHE A 994 7.03 -25.97 23.23
N HIS A 995 8.11 -26.49 22.62
CA HIS A 995 9.48 -26.12 22.97
C HIS A 995 10.10 -25.43 21.76
N TYR A 996 10.46 -24.15 21.90
CA TYR A 996 11.36 -23.52 20.93
C TYR A 996 12.77 -24.07 21.20
N ASP A 997 13.23 -25.04 20.41
CA ASP A 997 14.49 -25.73 20.67
C ASP A 997 15.69 -24.92 20.15
N SER A 998 16.46 -24.36 21.08
CA SER A 998 17.63 -23.51 20.82
C SER A 998 18.91 -24.28 20.43
N ALA A 999 18.87 -25.61 20.37
CA ALA A 999 20.07 -26.45 20.24
C ALA A 999 20.85 -26.30 18.92
N VAL A 1000 20.33 -25.58 17.91
CA VAL A 1000 21.03 -25.38 16.62
C VAL A 1000 21.78 -24.03 16.55
N ALA A 1001 21.62 -23.11 17.50
CA ALA A 1001 22.16 -21.74 17.38
C ALA A 1001 23.21 -21.30 18.42
N ALA A 1002 23.52 -22.09 19.47
CA ALA A 1002 24.44 -21.64 20.52
C ALA A 1002 25.57 -22.62 20.84
N GLY A 1003 26.68 -22.49 20.10
CA GLY A 1003 27.97 -23.07 20.49
C GLY A 1003 28.65 -22.23 21.56
N ARG A 1004 28.70 -22.79 22.78
CA ARG A 1004 29.61 -22.46 23.92
C ARG A 1004 29.55 -21.05 24.52
N ALA A 1005 29.10 -20.99 25.77
CA ALA A 1005 29.90 -20.43 26.86
C ALA A 1005 29.40 -20.98 28.20
N ALA A 1006 30.17 -21.91 28.77
CA ALA A 1006 30.05 -22.32 30.17
C ALA A 1006 31.12 -21.56 30.97
N ALA A 1007 30.71 -20.93 32.07
CA ALA A 1007 31.53 -20.50 33.19
C ALA A 1007 30.55 -20.06 34.29
N GLY A 1008 30.72 -20.33 35.57
CA GLY A 1008 31.79 -20.90 36.36
C GLY A 1008 31.37 -20.57 37.79
N ARG A 1009 31.25 -21.58 38.66
CA ARG A 1009 30.95 -21.33 40.07
C ARG A 1009 32.23 -20.84 40.73
N ASP A 1010 32.18 -19.66 41.32
CA ASP A 1010 33.22 -19.16 42.21
C ASP A 1010 32.59 -19.01 43.60
N ASP A 1011 33.01 -19.90 44.48
CA ASP A 1011 32.71 -19.95 45.91
C ASP A 1011 34.03 -19.57 46.58
N ASP A 1012 34.12 -18.35 47.14
CA ASP A 1012 35.08 -17.91 48.18
C ASP A 1012 35.11 -16.37 48.25
N ARG A 1013 34.37 -15.76 49.20
CA ARG A 1013 34.59 -14.36 49.64
C ARG A 1013 34.38 -14.19 51.15
N GLU A 1014 35.26 -13.38 51.75
CA GLU A 1014 35.25 -12.91 53.14
C GLU A 1014 33.89 -12.34 53.62
N PRO A 1015 33.64 -12.20 54.95
CA PRO A 1015 32.40 -11.60 55.46
C PRO A 1015 32.15 -10.20 54.86
N ALA A 1016 31.12 -10.12 54.02
CA ALA A 1016 30.72 -8.90 53.34
C ALA A 1016 30.13 -7.87 54.34
N ARG A 1017 30.52 -6.60 54.21
CA ARG A 1017 29.99 -5.52 55.07
C ARG A 1017 28.47 -5.44 54.88
N LEU A 1018 27.74 -5.01 55.92
CA LEU A 1018 26.27 -4.90 55.87
C LEU A 1018 25.76 -4.12 54.64
N ALA A 1019 26.51 -3.10 54.20
CA ALA A 1019 26.19 -2.32 53.02
C ALA A 1019 26.27 -3.14 51.72
N ASP A 1020 27.30 -3.98 51.58
CA ASP A 1020 27.48 -4.85 50.41
C ASP A 1020 26.38 -5.92 50.37
N ARG A 1021 26.06 -6.51 51.53
CA ARG A 1021 24.95 -7.49 51.65
C ARG A 1021 23.59 -6.88 51.33
N LEU A 1022 23.33 -5.65 51.77
CA LEU A 1022 22.10 -4.94 51.41
C LEU A 1022 22.06 -4.59 49.92
N ALA A 1023 23.19 -4.15 49.35
CA ALA A 1023 23.27 -3.86 47.92
C ALA A 1023 23.02 -5.12 47.07
N ASP A 1024 23.59 -6.27 47.46
CA ASP A 1024 23.38 -7.56 46.80
C ASP A 1024 21.94 -8.05 46.97
N TYR A 1025 21.35 -7.90 48.17
CA TYR A 1025 19.95 -8.22 48.42
C TYR A 1025 19.01 -7.38 47.53
N LEU A 1026 19.14 -6.04 47.56
CA LEU A 1026 18.29 -5.16 46.76
C LEU A 1026 18.44 -5.43 45.27
N ARG A 1027 19.67 -5.70 44.80
CA ARG A 1027 19.93 -6.06 43.40
C ARG A 1027 19.31 -7.40 43.04
N GLY A 1028 19.41 -8.41 43.91
CA GLY A 1028 18.78 -9.71 43.74
C GLY A 1028 17.25 -9.62 43.69
N THR A 1029 16.65 -8.86 44.61
CA THR A 1029 15.20 -8.64 44.65
C THR A 1029 14.71 -7.88 43.43
N ALA A 1030 15.38 -6.79 43.05
CA ALA A 1030 15.06 -6.02 41.86
C ALA A 1030 15.17 -6.88 40.59
N ALA A 1031 16.26 -7.63 40.43
CA ALA A 1031 16.47 -8.52 39.30
C ALA A 1031 15.38 -9.61 39.20
N ALA A 1032 14.98 -10.20 40.34
CA ALA A 1032 13.90 -11.18 40.39
C ALA A 1032 12.53 -10.60 39.95
N VAL A 1033 12.22 -9.36 40.35
CA VAL A 1033 10.96 -8.67 39.98
C VAL A 1033 10.84 -8.50 38.47
N ILE A 1034 11.95 -8.20 37.78
CA ILE A 1034 11.97 -7.91 36.34
C ILE A 1034 12.43 -9.09 35.47
N LYS A 1035 12.73 -10.26 36.07
CA LYS A 1035 13.32 -11.45 35.43
C LYS A 1035 14.68 -11.20 34.75
N ALA A 1036 15.54 -10.39 35.38
CA ALA A 1036 16.91 -10.16 34.93
C ALA A 1036 17.92 -10.95 35.77
N ARG A 1037 19.19 -10.98 35.33
CA ARG A 1037 20.29 -11.46 36.18
C ARG A 1037 20.79 -10.31 37.07
N PRO A 1038 21.17 -10.57 38.35
CA PRO A 1038 21.65 -9.51 39.23
C PRO A 1038 22.85 -8.74 38.68
N ASP A 1039 23.76 -9.38 37.93
CA ASP A 1039 24.93 -8.73 37.34
C ASP A 1039 24.60 -7.72 36.22
N GLU A 1040 23.38 -7.74 35.69
CA GLU A 1040 22.92 -6.82 34.65
C GLU A 1040 22.44 -5.46 35.21
N LEU A 1041 22.21 -5.38 36.53
CA LEU A 1041 21.73 -4.18 37.21
C LEU A 1041 22.89 -3.44 37.88
N ALA A 1042 23.25 -2.28 37.32
CA ALA A 1042 24.20 -1.35 37.92
C ALA A 1042 23.52 -0.54 39.02
N GLY A 1043 24.12 -0.50 40.21
CA GLY A 1043 23.50 0.11 41.38
C GLY A 1043 23.27 1.62 41.27
N ASN A 1044 23.98 2.32 40.39
CA ASN A 1044 23.94 3.78 40.23
C ASN A 1044 23.09 4.25 39.04
N VAL A 1045 22.43 3.33 38.33
CA VAL A 1045 21.53 3.65 37.22
C VAL A 1045 20.10 3.81 37.74
N ASP A 1046 19.35 4.74 37.15
CA ASP A 1046 17.93 4.95 37.46
C ASP A 1046 17.14 3.68 37.14
N MET A 1047 16.32 3.21 38.08
CA MET A 1047 15.54 1.98 37.93
C MET A 1047 14.60 2.03 36.71
N ASN A 1048 14.12 3.21 36.31
CA ASN A 1048 13.29 3.36 35.11
C ASN A 1048 14.04 2.96 33.83
N GLU A 1049 15.37 3.04 33.80
CA GLU A 1049 16.18 2.59 32.66
C GLU A 1049 16.17 1.05 32.50
N TYR A 1050 15.77 0.32 33.54
CA TYR A 1050 15.56 -1.13 33.53
C TYR A 1050 14.09 -1.52 33.29
N GLY A 1051 13.22 -0.55 32.98
CA GLY A 1051 11.80 -0.76 32.73
C GLY A 1051 10.95 -0.88 33.98
N PHE A 1052 11.41 -0.41 35.15
CA PHE A 1052 10.55 -0.30 36.32
C PHE A 1052 9.48 0.78 36.11
N ASP A 1053 8.21 0.36 36.12
CA ASP A 1053 7.05 1.24 36.13
C ASP A 1053 6.39 1.27 37.52
N SER A 1054 5.26 1.97 37.65
CA SER A 1054 4.53 2.05 38.92
C SER A 1054 4.10 0.67 39.46
N VAL A 1055 3.84 -0.32 38.60
CA VAL A 1055 3.42 -1.67 39.01
C VAL A 1055 4.61 -2.48 39.50
N LEU A 1056 5.74 -2.45 38.78
CA LEU A 1056 6.98 -3.14 39.17
C LEU A 1056 7.61 -2.50 40.41
N LEU A 1057 7.55 -1.17 40.56
CA LEU A 1057 7.99 -0.49 41.78
C LEU A 1057 7.12 -0.87 42.99
N ALA A 1058 5.80 -1.00 42.80
CA ALA A 1058 4.91 -1.48 43.87
C ALA A 1058 5.25 -2.92 44.29
N ARG A 1059 5.52 -3.80 43.31
CA ARG A 1059 5.95 -5.17 43.57
C ARG A 1059 7.30 -5.22 44.29
N LEU A 1060 8.28 -4.45 43.81
CA LEU A 1060 9.60 -4.33 44.45
C LEU A 1060 9.50 -3.84 45.89
N SER A 1061 8.69 -2.81 46.14
CA SER A 1061 8.42 -2.33 47.50
C SER A 1061 7.79 -3.41 48.38
N GLY A 1062 6.87 -4.20 47.83
CA GLY A 1062 6.26 -5.34 48.54
C GLY A 1062 7.27 -6.40 48.93
N GLU A 1063 8.13 -6.81 48.00
CA GLU A 1063 9.19 -7.81 48.23
C GLU A 1063 10.23 -7.32 49.26
N ILE A 1064 10.64 -6.05 49.18
CA ILE A 1064 11.56 -5.44 50.16
C ILE A 1064 10.90 -5.36 51.54
N ASN A 1065 9.64 -4.95 51.61
CA ASN A 1065 8.90 -4.88 52.88
C ASN A 1065 8.77 -6.26 53.52
N GLN A 1066 8.46 -7.28 52.72
CA GLN A 1066 8.36 -8.66 53.18
C GLN A 1066 9.71 -9.22 53.64
N GLY A 1067 10.77 -9.04 52.85
CA GLY A 1067 12.07 -9.63 53.15
C GLY A 1067 12.88 -8.90 54.22
N LEU A 1068 12.68 -7.60 54.41
CA LEU A 1068 13.36 -6.81 55.44
C LEU A 1068 12.48 -6.49 56.67
N GLY A 1069 11.20 -6.89 56.65
CA GLY A 1069 10.25 -6.57 57.73
C GLY A 1069 9.95 -5.07 57.85
N LEU A 1070 9.86 -4.38 56.72
CA LEU A 1070 9.66 -2.92 56.63
C LEU A 1070 8.25 -2.57 56.15
N ALA A 1071 7.92 -1.27 56.23
CA ALA A 1071 6.69 -0.68 55.70
C ALA A 1071 7.02 0.56 54.83
N LEU A 1072 7.91 0.39 53.86
CA LEU A 1072 8.25 1.40 52.87
C LEU A 1072 7.02 1.74 52.04
N THR A 1073 6.81 3.04 51.82
CA THR A 1073 5.82 3.55 50.87
C THR A 1073 6.47 3.73 49.49
N MET A 1074 5.65 3.74 48.43
CA MET A 1074 6.15 3.96 47.08
C MET A 1074 6.89 5.29 46.89
N THR A 1075 6.56 6.31 47.70
CA THR A 1075 7.23 7.62 47.68
C THR A 1075 8.74 7.50 47.84
N VAL A 1076 9.20 6.58 48.69
CA VAL A 1076 10.63 6.31 48.93
C VAL A 1076 11.33 5.87 47.64
N LEU A 1077 10.69 5.03 46.82
CA LEU A 1077 11.28 4.55 45.56
C LEU A 1077 11.26 5.63 44.46
N TYR A 1078 10.33 6.59 44.52
CA TYR A 1078 10.32 7.76 43.61
C TYR A 1078 11.41 8.79 43.96
N GLU A 1079 11.72 8.94 45.25
CA GLU A 1079 12.78 9.82 45.76
C GLU A 1079 14.17 9.20 45.59
N HIS A 1080 14.31 7.89 45.80
CA HIS A 1080 15.56 7.14 45.68
C HIS A 1080 15.55 6.25 44.43
N ARG A 1081 15.74 6.88 43.27
CA ARG A 1081 15.56 6.25 41.95
C ARG A 1081 16.62 5.22 41.57
N THR A 1082 17.71 5.08 42.33
CA THR A 1082 18.78 4.10 42.06
C THR A 1082 18.89 3.12 43.22
N LEU A 1083 19.32 1.89 42.95
CA LEU A 1083 19.51 0.87 44.00
C LEU A 1083 20.54 1.31 45.05
N SER A 1084 21.56 2.09 44.66
CA SER A 1084 22.57 2.63 45.58
C SER A 1084 22.00 3.73 46.47
N ALA A 1085 21.16 4.61 45.91
CA ALA A 1085 20.48 5.64 46.69
C ALA A 1085 19.49 5.01 47.69
N LEU A 1086 18.76 3.97 47.26
CA LEU A 1086 17.86 3.22 48.12
C LEU A 1086 18.62 2.47 49.22
N ALA A 1087 19.75 1.82 48.89
CA ALA A 1087 20.60 1.17 49.88
C ALA A 1087 21.12 2.18 50.92
N ALA A 1088 21.58 3.36 50.48
CA ALA A 1088 22.04 4.42 51.37
C ALA A 1088 20.92 4.92 52.29
N TYR A 1089 19.71 5.12 51.77
CA TYR A 1089 18.53 5.47 52.55
C TYR A 1089 18.21 4.40 53.61
N LEU A 1090 18.14 3.12 53.23
CA LEU A 1090 17.83 2.02 54.15
C LEU A 1090 18.90 1.83 55.23
N LEU A 1091 20.17 2.06 54.91
CA LEU A 1091 21.26 2.05 55.90
C LEU A 1091 21.23 3.24 56.85
N THR A 1092 20.60 4.34 56.46
CA THR A 1092 20.47 5.55 57.27
C THR A 1092 19.24 5.45 58.18
N GLU A 1093 18.07 5.15 57.62
CA GLU A 1093 16.78 5.20 58.33
C GLU A 1093 16.37 3.85 58.94
N HIS A 1094 16.83 2.73 58.39
CA HIS A 1094 16.35 1.38 58.74
C HIS A 1094 17.47 0.39 59.09
N ARG A 1095 18.65 0.89 59.47
CA ARG A 1095 19.85 0.08 59.69
C ARG A 1095 19.66 -1.14 60.58
N HIS A 1096 18.91 -0.99 61.68
CA HIS A 1096 18.65 -2.09 62.62
C HIS A 1096 17.84 -3.22 61.98
N ALA A 1097 16.75 -2.89 61.27
CA ALA A 1097 15.93 -3.87 60.57
C ALA A 1097 16.73 -4.60 59.48
N VAL A 1098 17.54 -3.85 58.72
CA VAL A 1098 18.44 -4.41 57.69
C VAL A 1098 19.47 -5.38 58.31
N ALA A 1099 20.08 -5.02 59.44
CA ALA A 1099 21.05 -5.87 60.13
C ALA A 1099 20.45 -7.16 60.70
N VAL A 1100 19.17 -7.12 61.12
CA VAL A 1100 18.44 -8.30 61.60
C VAL A 1100 18.05 -9.21 60.45
N ALA A 1101 17.54 -8.64 59.34
CA ALA A 1101 17.09 -9.40 58.18
C ALA A 1101 18.24 -10.01 57.38
N LEU A 1102 19.40 -9.33 57.35
CA LEU A 1102 20.62 -9.79 56.68
C LEU A 1102 21.72 -10.01 57.74
N PRO A 1103 21.77 -11.16 58.43
CA PRO A 1103 22.81 -11.47 59.41
C PRO A 1103 24.10 -11.94 58.74
N ASP A 1104 25.24 -11.76 59.41
CA ASP A 1104 26.55 -12.15 58.88
C ASP A 1104 26.69 -13.67 58.95
N ILE A 1105 26.97 -14.33 57.83
CA ILE A 1105 27.12 -15.79 57.80
C ILE A 1105 28.60 -16.10 58.09
N ALA A 1106 28.96 -16.12 59.38
CA ALA A 1106 30.24 -16.63 59.85
C ALA A 1106 30.02 -17.71 60.93
N GLY A 1107 30.29 -18.98 60.57
CA GLY A 1107 30.64 -20.05 61.52
C GLY A 1107 29.55 -21.08 61.86
N ARG A 1108 29.70 -22.31 61.34
CA ARG A 1108 29.22 -23.52 62.01
C ARG A 1108 29.93 -23.65 63.38
N PRO A 1109 29.24 -23.99 64.47
CA PRO A 1109 29.92 -24.29 65.72
C PRO A 1109 30.72 -25.60 65.58
N SER A 1110 31.97 -25.58 66.04
CA SER A 1110 32.84 -26.74 66.18
C SER A 1110 32.17 -27.80 67.05
N ARG A 1111 32.20 -29.06 66.60
CA ARG A 1111 32.00 -30.23 67.47
C ARG A 1111 32.98 -30.14 68.64
N THR A 1112 32.47 -29.97 69.85
CA THR A 1112 33.14 -30.44 71.07
C THR A 1112 32.62 -31.83 71.37
N GLU A 1113 33.50 -32.82 71.24
CA GLU A 1113 33.36 -34.10 71.91
C GLU A 1113 33.40 -33.89 73.43
N ASP A 1114 32.57 -34.70 74.08
CA ASP A 1114 32.70 -35.23 75.43
C ASP A 1114 32.42 -34.29 76.62
N GLU A 1115 31.28 -34.53 77.27
CA GLU A 1115 31.31 -34.80 78.71
C GLU A 1115 30.12 -35.69 79.10
N SER A 1116 30.46 -36.96 79.35
CA SER A 1116 29.76 -37.87 80.25
C SER A 1116 29.38 -37.22 81.59
N ARG A 1117 28.14 -37.42 82.06
CA ARG A 1117 27.77 -38.03 83.38
C ARG A 1117 26.41 -37.55 83.88
N GLU A 1118 25.66 -38.56 84.34
CA GLU A 1118 24.42 -38.57 85.15
C GLU A 1118 23.09 -38.18 84.49
#